data_AF-A0A9E3WMN4-F1
#
_entry.id   AF-A0A9E3WMN4-F1
#
_cell.length_a   1.000
_cell.length_b   1.000
_cell.length_c   1.000
_cell.angle_alpha   90.00
_cell.angle_beta   90.00
_cell.angle_gamma   90.00
#
_symmetry.space_group_name_H-M   'P 1'
#
loop_
_entity.id
_entity.type
_entity.pdbx_description
1 polymer ?
#
loop_
_entity_poly.entity_id
_entity_poly.type
_entity_poly.pdbx_seq_one_letter_code
_entity_poly.pdbx_strand_id
1 'polypeptide(L)'
;MLVNHPQQRPLAQTTTAFQNQTRTFMKTPSVIDILVAAGVLTILGSSVLSDEQTPDVRHGDGAIVVTGELKQWHKVTLSMQGPFGRETDNAPNPFTDYRFNVRFRHESGTPDYVVPGYFAADGNAANTSANAGTIWRAHLSPDKTGRWTYTVSFRQGSHVACDHDDTGSIVSPYDRKTGTFDIGLSDKVGRDLRGEGRLEYVGKHYLRFAGSGRYFLKAGADAPETLLGYRDFDGTVAMKEKRVPLKTWAPHIKDWRDGDPTWQHDKGKGLIGAINYLSGTGCNVFSFLTYNAGGDGDNVWPFVERNDKLHYDCSKLDQWGIIFEHGTQRGMYLHFKLQETENDDNRLGKDTGSVGESLDGGDLGLERKLYCRELVARFGHELALNWNLGEENTQTTEQQVAMAKYIHDCDPYDHPIVVHTFPGEQDKVYRPLLKSTAGFTGASLQNSDIKDTHAQVVKWVRESEAAGKPWVVAFDESGSAAHGQCPDLGYRGFDGTDSDGQKIYTEHEVRRQTLWGTLMGGGAGVEYYFGYKFAENDLVCEDWRSRNNSWRYCHLAIGFFNRTGIPYWEMQNRDALIGNKAHDNSKYCFAKSNGVYLVYLPYGGTTTLDLSEASGTFEIRWYNPRVGGDLQVGSVPSLNGGQAVSIGTPPTEDKEDWLCIIRRS
;
A
#
# COMPACT_ATOMS: atom_id res chain seq x y z
N MET A 1 38.34 -49.22 -6.21
CA MET A 1 39.75 -48.79 -6.05
C MET A 1 39.74 -47.38 -5.47
N LEU A 2 40.40 -47.21 -4.31
CA LEU A 2 40.98 -46.00 -3.69
C LEU A 2 40.09 -44.73 -3.62
N VAL A 3 39.42 -44.40 -2.50
CA VAL A 3 39.90 -43.94 -1.16
C VAL A 3 40.34 -42.47 -1.15
N ASN A 4 39.59 -41.60 -0.46
CA ASN A 4 40.09 -40.81 0.68
C ASN A 4 38.99 -40.00 1.40
N HIS A 5 38.82 -40.30 2.69
CA HIS A 5 38.21 -39.46 3.73
C HIS A 5 39.35 -38.88 4.60
N PRO A 6 39.19 -37.72 5.26
CA PRO A 6 40.00 -37.37 6.41
C PRO A 6 39.31 -37.67 7.75
N GLN A 7 40.11 -38.21 8.66
CA GLN A 7 39.81 -38.60 10.04
C GLN A 7 39.94 -37.42 11.05
N GLN A 8 39.39 -37.66 12.23
CA GLN A 8 39.43 -36.83 13.45
C GLN A 8 40.73 -36.98 14.30
N ARG A 9 40.86 -36.06 15.29
CA ARG A 9 41.50 -36.12 16.65
C ARG A 9 43.00 -35.74 16.76
N PRO A 10 43.56 -35.40 17.96
CA PRO A 10 42.98 -35.29 19.34
C PRO A 10 43.44 -34.06 20.20
N LEU A 11 42.91 -34.00 21.44
CA LEU A 11 43.34 -33.21 22.63
C LEU A 11 44.69 -33.66 23.23
N ALA A 12 45.44 -32.74 23.87
CA ALA A 12 45.97 -32.86 25.25
C ALA A 12 46.74 -31.61 25.73
N GLN A 13 46.71 -31.41 27.05
CA GLN A 13 47.14 -30.29 27.89
C GLN A 13 48.66 -30.18 28.14
N THR A 14 49.13 -29.00 28.57
CA THR A 14 50.22 -28.84 29.56
C THR A 14 50.03 -27.58 30.42
N THR A 15 50.19 -27.78 31.73
CA THR A 15 50.32 -26.83 32.87
C THR A 15 51.63 -26.01 32.77
N THR A 16 51.87 -24.86 33.45
CA THR A 16 52.04 -24.69 34.92
C THR A 16 52.30 -23.21 35.30
N ALA A 17 51.69 -22.75 36.41
CA ALA A 17 52.07 -21.78 37.46
C ALA A 17 53.00 -20.55 37.22
N PHE A 18 52.61 -19.38 37.79
CA PHE A 18 53.41 -18.64 38.79
C PHE A 18 52.56 -17.62 39.60
N GLN A 19 52.93 -17.45 40.87
CA GLN A 19 52.24 -16.74 41.95
C GLN A 19 52.56 -15.23 42.06
N ASN A 20 51.75 -14.54 42.89
CA ASN A 20 52.11 -13.57 43.95
C ASN A 20 51.72 -12.07 43.82
N GLN A 21 50.78 -11.73 44.72
CA GLN A 21 50.86 -10.71 45.79
C GLN A 21 50.85 -9.20 45.49
N THR A 22 49.73 -8.59 45.94
CA THR A 22 49.61 -7.42 46.85
C THR A 22 50.75 -6.39 46.90
N ARG A 23 50.39 -5.12 46.63
CA ARG A 23 50.64 -4.02 47.57
C ARG A 23 49.72 -2.81 47.35
N THR A 24 49.13 -2.43 48.47
CA THR A 24 48.45 -1.20 48.87
C THR A 24 49.22 0.08 48.51
N PHE A 25 48.50 1.17 48.20
CA PHE A 25 48.76 2.48 48.81
C PHE A 25 47.47 3.33 48.92
N MET A 26 47.23 3.78 50.14
CA MET A 26 46.18 4.71 50.57
C MET A 26 46.45 6.15 50.12
N LYS A 27 45.39 6.97 50.04
CA LYS A 27 45.18 8.23 50.82
C LYS A 27 43.93 8.95 50.28
N THR A 28 42.77 8.83 50.95
CA THR A 28 42.19 9.64 52.07
C THR A 28 41.10 10.60 51.58
N PRO A 29 39.85 10.46 52.06
CA PRO A 29 38.79 11.46 51.99
C PRO A 29 38.80 12.39 53.22
N SER A 30 38.40 13.64 53.07
CA SER A 30 38.25 14.58 54.20
C SER A 30 36.78 14.71 54.62
N VAL A 31 36.49 14.06 55.75
CA VAL A 31 35.77 14.54 56.95
C VAL A 31 34.33 15.11 56.80
N ILE A 32 33.40 14.34 57.37
CA ILE A 32 32.17 14.78 58.03
C ILE A 32 32.40 14.67 59.55
N ASP A 33 31.97 15.69 60.31
CA ASP A 33 31.23 15.64 61.60
C ASP A 33 31.18 17.09 62.13
N ILE A 34 30.04 17.67 62.55
CA ILE A 34 29.45 17.55 63.89
C ILE A 34 28.05 18.25 63.90
N LEU A 35 27.08 17.64 64.59
CA LEU A 35 25.77 18.21 64.99
C LEU A 35 25.89 19.36 66.04
N VAL A 36 24.93 20.31 66.05
CA VAL A 36 23.96 20.57 67.16
C VAL A 36 23.34 21.99 67.09
N ALA A 37 21.99 22.00 67.19
CA ALA A 37 21.07 23.00 67.77
C ALA A 37 20.60 24.28 67.03
N ALA A 38 19.28 24.29 66.82
CA ALA A 38 18.29 25.32 67.17
C ALA A 38 18.27 26.66 66.39
N GLY A 39 17.20 26.84 65.62
CA GLY A 39 16.80 28.13 65.06
C GLY A 39 15.51 28.02 64.26
N VAL A 40 14.38 28.02 64.96
CA VAL A 40 13.05 28.21 64.38
C VAL A 40 13.01 29.58 63.69
N LEU A 41 12.76 29.62 62.38
CA LEU A 41 12.23 30.81 61.71
C LEU A 41 11.23 30.39 60.62
N THR A 42 9.96 30.41 61.00
CA THR A 42 8.82 30.27 60.11
C THR A 42 8.73 31.50 59.22
N ILE A 43 9.08 31.38 57.95
CA ILE A 43 8.71 32.36 56.91
C ILE A 43 7.52 31.78 56.16
N LEU A 44 6.33 32.27 56.51
CA LEU A 44 5.10 32.11 55.73
C LEU A 44 5.26 32.91 54.44
N GLY A 45 5.90 32.32 53.44
CA GLY A 45 5.83 32.78 52.06
C GLY A 45 4.52 32.32 51.46
N SER A 46 3.52 33.20 51.42
CA SER A 46 2.28 32.99 50.67
C SER A 46 2.64 33.04 49.18
N SER A 47 2.97 31.89 48.59
CA SER A 47 2.92 31.76 47.14
C SER A 47 1.45 31.75 46.75
N VAL A 48 0.94 32.90 46.32
CA VAL A 48 -0.23 32.95 45.47
C VAL A 48 0.17 32.18 44.22
N LEU A 49 -0.19 30.89 44.19
CA LEU A 49 -0.30 30.16 42.95
C LEU A 49 -1.31 30.95 42.13
N SER A 50 -0.83 31.65 41.10
CA SER A 50 -1.70 32.07 40.03
C SER A 50 -2.37 30.80 39.53
N ASP A 51 -3.69 30.70 39.73
CA ASP A 51 -4.56 29.89 38.88
C ASP A 51 -4.24 30.32 37.44
N GLU A 52 -3.36 29.59 36.77
CA GLU A 52 -3.46 29.48 35.33
C GLU A 52 -4.84 28.86 35.10
N GLN A 53 -5.80 29.71 34.74
CA GLN A 53 -7.08 29.26 34.21
C GLN A 53 -6.77 28.23 33.13
N THR A 54 -7.04 26.96 33.44
CA THR A 54 -7.19 25.94 32.42
C THR A 54 -8.14 26.53 31.37
N PRO A 55 -7.78 26.53 30.07
CA PRO A 55 -8.67 27.04 29.04
C PRO A 55 -10.03 26.39 29.25
N ASP A 56 -11.11 27.17 29.26
CA ASP A 56 -12.47 26.69 29.51
C ASP A 56 -12.77 25.51 28.56
N VAL A 57 -12.60 24.28 29.06
CA VAL A 57 -12.67 23.05 28.27
C VAL A 57 -14.15 22.74 28.06
N ARG A 58 -14.74 23.40 27.06
CA ARG A 58 -16.15 23.21 26.73
C ARG A 58 -16.29 22.10 25.69
N HIS A 59 -17.09 21.10 26.03
CA HIS A 59 -17.57 20.16 25.02
C HIS A 59 -18.44 20.87 23.98
N GLY A 60 -18.54 20.28 22.79
CA GLY A 60 -19.43 20.75 21.74
C GLY A 60 -20.92 20.62 22.10
N ASP A 61 -21.76 21.30 21.35
CA ASP A 61 -23.22 21.30 21.54
C ASP A 61 -23.94 20.16 20.77
N GLY A 62 -23.19 19.32 20.06
CA GLY A 62 -23.72 18.29 19.18
C GLY A 62 -24.21 18.82 17.84
N ALA A 63 -23.89 20.04 17.43
CA ALA A 63 -24.16 20.51 16.08
C ALA A 63 -23.47 19.61 15.05
N ILE A 64 -24.19 19.32 13.96
CA ILE A 64 -23.71 18.49 12.86
C ILE A 64 -23.71 19.32 11.58
N VAL A 65 -22.63 19.21 10.82
CA VAL A 65 -22.50 19.77 9.48
C VAL A 65 -22.08 18.66 8.52
N VAL A 66 -22.77 18.57 7.39
CA VAL A 66 -22.39 17.69 6.27
C VAL A 66 -21.76 18.55 5.17
N THR A 67 -20.54 18.22 4.75
CA THR A 67 -19.77 18.98 3.75
C THR A 67 -19.19 18.06 2.67
N GLY A 68 -18.63 18.68 1.62
CA GLY A 68 -18.09 18.02 0.45
C GLY A 68 -18.89 18.37 -0.82
N GLU A 69 -18.40 17.91 -1.97
CA GLU A 69 -19.21 17.88 -3.18
C GLU A 69 -20.27 16.78 -3.02
N LEU A 70 -21.54 17.14 -2.75
CA LEU A 70 -22.62 16.18 -2.47
C LEU A 70 -23.06 15.43 -3.75
N LYS A 71 -22.18 14.57 -4.24
CA LYS A 71 -22.30 13.82 -5.49
C LYS A 71 -21.87 12.37 -5.29
N GLN A 72 -22.44 11.49 -6.10
CA GLN A 72 -22.10 10.07 -6.12
C GLN A 72 -20.58 9.89 -6.30
N TRP A 73 -19.97 9.03 -5.49
CA TRP A 73 -18.53 8.72 -5.43
C TRP A 73 -17.61 9.79 -4.83
N HIS A 74 -18.14 10.92 -4.38
CA HIS A 74 -17.32 11.96 -3.74
C HIS A 74 -17.27 11.75 -2.22
N LYS A 75 -16.16 12.15 -1.59
CA LYS A 75 -16.09 12.19 -0.13
C LYS A 75 -17.13 13.16 0.43
N VAL A 76 -18.05 12.63 1.21
CA VAL A 76 -19.02 13.37 2.02
C VAL A 76 -18.59 13.27 3.48
N THR A 77 -18.33 14.40 4.10
CA THR A 77 -17.85 14.45 5.49
C THR A 77 -18.99 14.89 6.40
N LEU A 78 -19.36 14.04 7.36
CA LEU A 78 -20.16 14.46 8.51
C LEU A 78 -19.21 14.88 9.62
N SER A 79 -19.31 16.13 10.08
CA SER A 79 -18.60 16.66 11.25
C SER A 79 -19.57 16.98 12.36
N MET A 80 -19.30 16.51 13.57
CA MET A 80 -20.09 16.78 14.76
C MET A 80 -19.25 17.46 15.84
N GLN A 81 -19.81 18.50 16.48
CA GLN A 81 -19.25 19.06 17.70
C GLN A 81 -19.57 18.16 18.90
N GLY A 82 -18.71 17.20 19.18
CA GLY A 82 -18.81 16.22 20.27
C GLY A 82 -18.07 16.62 21.55
N PRO A 83 -17.80 15.65 22.44
CA PRO A 83 -16.93 15.87 23.58
C PRO A 83 -15.59 16.47 23.15
N PHE A 84 -15.15 17.50 23.86
CA PHE A 84 -13.76 17.95 23.80
C PHE A 84 -12.81 16.78 24.11
N GLY A 85 -11.72 16.68 23.36
CA GLY A 85 -10.59 15.80 23.64
C GLY A 85 -9.27 16.44 23.21
N ARG A 86 -8.17 15.84 23.65
CA ARG A 86 -6.81 16.08 23.16
C ARG A 86 -6.21 14.77 22.72
N GLU A 87 -5.31 14.82 21.76
CA GLU A 87 -4.60 13.64 21.27
C GLU A 87 -3.85 12.88 22.38
N THR A 88 -3.52 13.52 23.50
CA THR A 88 -2.77 12.93 24.62
C THR A 88 -3.64 12.59 25.84
N ASP A 89 -4.95 12.80 25.76
CA ASP A 89 -5.85 12.48 26.88
C ASP A 89 -5.93 10.95 27.08
N ASN A 90 -5.90 10.51 28.34
CA ASN A 90 -5.97 9.09 28.70
C ASN A 90 -7.27 8.68 29.41
N ALA A 91 -8.09 9.66 29.83
CA ALA A 91 -9.27 9.40 30.65
C ALA A 91 -10.34 10.50 30.46
N PRO A 92 -11.25 10.35 29.50
CA PRO A 92 -11.25 9.31 28.45
C PRO A 92 -10.17 9.56 27.40
N ASN A 93 -9.59 8.50 26.84
CA ASN A 93 -8.79 8.61 25.62
C ASN A 93 -9.72 8.75 24.40
N PRO A 94 -9.55 9.77 23.53
CA PRO A 94 -10.45 10.03 22.42
C PRO A 94 -10.47 8.95 21.33
N PHE A 95 -9.42 8.13 21.25
CA PHE A 95 -9.26 7.10 20.24
C PHE A 95 -9.75 5.73 20.73
N THR A 96 -9.57 5.41 22.02
CA THR A 96 -9.94 4.10 22.57
C THR A 96 -11.29 4.12 23.31
N ASP A 97 -11.57 5.17 24.09
CA ASP A 97 -12.69 5.17 25.04
C ASP A 97 -13.97 5.78 24.49
N TYR A 98 -13.93 6.22 23.24
CA TYR A 98 -15.06 6.80 22.51
C TYR A 98 -15.24 6.09 21.17
N ARG A 99 -16.44 5.54 20.94
CA ARG A 99 -16.82 5.00 19.63
C ARG A 99 -17.86 5.89 18.98
N PHE A 100 -17.41 6.65 17.99
CA PHE A 100 -18.26 7.43 17.11
C PHE A 100 -18.44 6.66 15.79
N ASN A 101 -19.65 6.15 15.51
CA ASN A 101 -20.02 5.54 14.25
C ASN A 101 -21.22 6.29 13.66
N VAL A 102 -21.32 6.29 12.33
CA VAL A 102 -22.45 6.89 11.63
C VAL A 102 -23.04 5.89 10.66
N ARG A 103 -24.34 5.61 10.83
CA ARG A 103 -25.11 4.83 9.87
C ARG A 103 -25.62 5.76 8.77
N PHE A 104 -25.29 5.49 7.51
CA PHE A 104 -25.80 6.19 6.34
C PHE A 104 -26.69 5.26 5.53
N ARG A 105 -27.95 5.64 5.33
CA ARG A 105 -28.92 4.82 4.60
C ARG A 105 -29.57 5.61 3.48
N HIS A 106 -29.54 5.06 2.28
CA HIS A 106 -30.22 5.62 1.13
C HIS A 106 -31.75 5.41 1.25
N GLU A 107 -32.55 6.35 0.73
CA GLU A 107 -34.01 6.32 0.82
C GLU A 107 -34.66 5.08 0.21
N SER A 108 -34.00 4.41 -0.74
CA SER A 108 -34.48 3.14 -1.30
C SER A 108 -34.29 1.93 -0.38
N GLY A 109 -33.71 2.11 0.82
CA GLY A 109 -33.44 1.06 1.80
C GLY A 109 -32.08 0.38 1.65
N THR A 110 -31.46 0.47 0.49
CA THR A 110 -30.07 0.09 0.22
C THR A 110 -29.42 1.12 -0.71
N PRO A 111 -28.13 1.42 -0.55
CA PRO A 111 -27.22 0.86 0.47
C PRO A 111 -27.46 1.41 1.88
N ASP A 112 -26.87 0.73 2.84
CA ASP A 112 -27.00 0.98 4.28
C ASP A 112 -25.65 0.68 4.95
N TYR A 113 -24.84 1.73 5.11
CA TYR A 113 -23.47 1.64 5.60
C TYR A 113 -23.40 2.03 7.07
N VAL A 114 -22.57 1.32 7.84
CA VAL A 114 -22.12 1.77 9.17
C VAL A 114 -20.66 2.16 9.04
N VAL A 115 -20.41 3.47 9.01
CA VAL A 115 -19.07 4.02 8.82
C VAL A 115 -18.45 4.30 10.19
N PRO A 116 -17.25 3.76 10.49
CA PRO A 116 -16.52 4.16 11.68
C PRO A 116 -16.06 5.61 11.53
N GLY A 117 -16.26 6.40 12.57
CA GLY A 117 -15.75 7.76 12.67
C GLY A 117 -14.62 7.88 13.69
N TYR A 118 -14.02 9.06 13.76
CA TYR A 118 -12.78 9.34 14.51
C TYR A 118 -12.78 10.75 15.14
N PHE A 119 -11.90 10.96 16.11
CA PHE A 119 -11.63 12.26 16.71
C PHE A 119 -10.73 13.11 15.81
N ALA A 120 -11.15 14.34 15.49
CA ALA A 120 -10.55 15.19 14.46
C ALA A 120 -10.13 16.58 14.99
N ALA A 121 -9.80 16.68 16.28
CA ALA A 121 -9.38 17.92 16.93
C ALA A 121 -10.33 19.10 16.64
N ASP A 122 -9.85 20.14 15.97
CA ASP A 122 -10.62 21.34 15.61
C ASP A 122 -11.35 21.23 14.25
N GLY A 123 -11.19 20.11 13.53
CA GLY A 123 -11.71 19.93 12.18
C GLY A 123 -10.98 20.74 11.10
N ASN A 124 -9.81 21.29 11.38
CA ASN A 124 -8.94 21.91 10.38
C ASN A 124 -7.46 21.62 10.68
N ALA A 125 -7.20 20.49 11.34
CA ALA A 125 -5.90 20.16 11.92
C ALA A 125 -4.77 20.16 10.89
N ALA A 126 -5.04 19.77 9.63
CA ALA A 126 -4.03 19.87 8.57
C ALA A 126 -3.44 21.29 8.41
N ASN A 127 -4.25 22.34 8.64
CA ASN A 127 -3.85 23.74 8.51
C ASN A 127 -3.53 24.42 9.85
N THR A 128 -4.12 23.97 10.95
CA THR A 128 -3.97 24.62 12.26
C THR A 128 -2.95 23.91 13.15
N SER A 129 -2.55 22.68 12.82
CA SER A 129 -1.76 21.81 13.71
C SER A 129 -2.43 21.60 15.07
N ALA A 130 -3.77 21.68 15.12
CA ALA A 130 -4.51 21.49 16.36
C ALA A 130 -4.46 20.03 16.82
N ASN A 131 -4.06 19.83 18.07
CA ASN A 131 -4.01 18.54 18.77
C ASN A 131 -5.18 18.34 19.75
N ALA A 132 -6.16 19.24 19.71
CA ALA A 132 -7.29 19.27 20.61
C ALA A 132 -8.48 19.97 19.97
N GLY A 133 -9.68 19.63 20.43
CA GLY A 133 -10.90 20.27 19.99
C GLY A 133 -12.12 19.39 20.23
N THR A 134 -13.22 19.72 19.57
CA THR A 134 -14.53 19.08 19.77
C THR A 134 -15.02 18.36 18.53
N ILE A 135 -14.25 18.27 17.44
CA ILE A 135 -14.76 17.74 16.17
C ILE A 135 -14.56 16.24 16.08
N TRP A 136 -15.64 15.55 15.68
CA TRP A 136 -15.67 14.12 15.37
C TRP A 136 -16.19 13.93 13.95
N ARG A 137 -15.55 13.05 13.17
CA ARG A 137 -15.79 12.91 11.73
C ARG A 137 -16.12 11.49 11.31
N ALA A 138 -16.95 11.37 10.29
CA ALA A 138 -17.13 10.15 9.51
C ALA A 138 -17.23 10.49 8.03
N HIS A 139 -16.64 9.65 7.17
CA HIS A 139 -16.57 9.87 5.73
C HIS A 139 -17.41 8.84 4.95
N LEU A 140 -18.47 9.31 4.30
CA LEU A 140 -19.24 8.52 3.35
C LEU A 140 -18.70 8.76 1.94
N SER A 141 -18.54 7.69 1.15
CA SER A 141 -18.43 7.79 -0.31
C SER A 141 -19.68 7.16 -0.92
N PRO A 142 -20.72 7.97 -1.22
CA PRO A 142 -22.04 7.48 -1.58
C PRO A 142 -22.03 6.91 -2.99
N ASP A 143 -22.43 5.67 -3.14
CA ASP A 143 -22.50 4.93 -4.40
C ASP A 143 -23.84 5.10 -5.15
N LYS A 144 -24.74 5.95 -4.63
CA LYS A 144 -26.08 6.14 -5.18
C LYS A 144 -26.58 7.58 -5.03
N THR A 145 -27.20 8.08 -6.10
CA THR A 145 -27.90 9.38 -6.10
C THR A 145 -29.25 9.29 -5.42
N GLY A 146 -29.68 10.38 -4.80
CA GLY A 146 -30.95 10.47 -4.09
C GLY A 146 -30.75 10.91 -2.65
N ARG A 147 -31.81 10.79 -1.84
CA ARG A 147 -31.76 11.19 -0.44
C ARG A 147 -31.07 10.14 0.42
N TRP A 148 -30.18 10.61 1.28
CA TRP A 148 -29.51 9.83 2.31
C TRP A 148 -29.92 10.32 3.69
N THR A 149 -30.09 9.39 4.63
CA THR A 149 -30.32 9.66 6.04
C THR A 149 -29.10 9.21 6.82
N TYR A 150 -28.63 10.03 7.77
CA TYR A 150 -27.62 9.60 8.73
C TYR A 150 -28.23 9.37 10.12
N THR A 151 -27.63 8.48 10.90
CA THR A 151 -27.89 8.31 12.34
C THR A 151 -26.58 8.09 13.07
N VAL A 152 -26.29 8.92 14.06
CA VAL A 152 -25.10 8.83 14.90
C VAL A 152 -25.29 7.77 15.99
N SER A 153 -24.27 6.94 16.18
CA SER A 153 -24.08 6.12 17.38
C SER A 153 -22.82 6.60 18.09
N PHE A 154 -22.95 7.13 19.31
CA PHE A 154 -21.83 7.62 20.10
C PHE A 154 -21.81 6.96 21.47
N ARG A 155 -20.79 6.12 21.70
CA ARG A 155 -20.58 5.39 22.94
C ARG A 155 -19.31 5.81 23.66
N GLN A 156 -19.33 5.71 24.99
CA GLN A 156 -18.18 5.87 25.87
C GLN A 156 -18.04 4.65 26.79
N GLY A 157 -16.81 4.18 26.94
CA GLY A 157 -16.45 3.07 27.80
C GLY A 157 -15.02 2.64 27.52
N SER A 158 -14.39 1.95 28.47
CA SER A 158 -13.01 1.50 28.30
C SER A 158 -12.85 0.71 27.00
N HIS A 159 -11.99 1.22 26.10
CA HIS A 159 -11.63 0.59 24.83
C HIS A 159 -12.79 0.32 23.85
N VAL A 160 -13.95 0.95 24.05
CA VAL A 160 -15.16 0.71 23.27
C VAL A 160 -14.99 0.95 21.77
N ALA A 161 -14.02 1.77 21.35
CA ALA A 161 -13.73 2.00 19.94
C ALA A 161 -13.33 0.72 19.19
N CYS A 162 -12.68 -0.23 19.88
CA CYS A 162 -12.12 -1.44 19.28
C CYS A 162 -13.05 -2.66 19.36
N ASP A 163 -14.23 -2.51 19.96
CA ASP A 163 -15.25 -3.54 20.05
C ASP A 163 -16.30 -3.37 18.94
N HIS A 164 -16.76 -4.48 18.34
CA HIS A 164 -17.85 -4.46 17.36
C HIS A 164 -19.23 -4.40 18.02
N ASP A 165 -19.36 -4.90 19.25
CA ASP A 165 -20.62 -4.91 19.98
C ASP A 165 -20.98 -3.51 20.46
N ASP A 166 -22.28 -3.19 20.54
CA ASP A 166 -22.75 -1.89 21.03
C ASP A 166 -22.61 -1.72 22.56
N THR A 167 -21.40 -2.00 23.07
CA THR A 167 -20.98 -1.85 24.47
C THR A 167 -20.76 -0.38 24.81
N GLY A 168 -20.69 -0.08 26.11
CA GLY A 168 -20.50 1.29 26.62
C GLY A 168 -21.79 2.09 26.82
N SER A 169 -21.65 3.21 27.51
CA SER A 169 -22.74 4.14 27.80
C SER A 169 -22.95 5.10 26.63
N ILE A 170 -24.20 5.52 26.39
CA ILE A 170 -24.49 6.58 25.42
C ILE A 170 -23.79 7.89 25.80
N VAL A 171 -23.29 8.62 24.82
CA VAL A 171 -22.74 9.97 25.04
C VAL A 171 -23.80 11.01 24.68
N SER A 172 -24.49 11.53 25.68
CA SER A 172 -25.49 12.60 25.52
C SER A 172 -24.81 13.97 25.42
N PRO A 173 -25.31 14.92 24.61
CA PRO A 173 -26.51 14.88 23.75
C PRO A 173 -26.24 14.39 22.30
N TYR A 174 -25.12 13.70 22.07
CA TYR A 174 -24.60 13.45 20.73
C TYR A 174 -25.17 12.19 20.06
N ASP A 175 -25.40 11.13 20.85
CA ASP A 175 -25.96 9.85 20.38
C ASP A 175 -27.36 10.03 19.75
N ARG A 176 -27.68 9.19 18.76
CA ARG A 176 -28.97 9.15 18.03
C ARG A 176 -29.35 10.39 17.26
N LYS A 177 -28.45 11.38 17.11
CA LYS A 177 -28.68 12.49 16.19
C LYS A 177 -28.87 11.97 14.76
N THR A 178 -29.85 12.55 14.07
CA THR A 178 -30.23 12.16 12.70
C THR A 178 -30.41 13.40 11.84
N GLY A 179 -30.34 13.21 10.53
CA GLY A 179 -30.60 14.23 9.52
C GLY A 179 -30.53 13.62 8.13
N THR A 180 -30.77 14.46 7.12
CA THR A 180 -30.80 14.03 5.72
C THR A 180 -30.01 14.98 4.84
N PHE A 181 -29.49 14.47 3.73
CA PHE A 181 -28.86 15.24 2.65
C PHE A 181 -29.13 14.55 1.32
N ASP A 182 -29.05 15.30 0.22
CA ASP A 182 -29.28 14.77 -1.13
C ASP A 182 -27.96 14.64 -1.89
N ILE A 183 -27.80 13.52 -2.61
CA ILE A 183 -26.63 13.23 -3.44
C ILE A 183 -26.99 13.32 -4.93
N GLY A 184 -26.28 14.20 -5.64
CA GLY A 184 -26.40 14.37 -7.09
C GLY A 184 -25.50 13.43 -7.89
N LEU A 185 -25.59 13.52 -9.21
CA LEU A 185 -24.68 12.80 -10.11
C LEU A 185 -23.26 13.39 -10.06
N SER A 186 -22.25 12.52 -10.19
CA SER A 186 -20.88 12.97 -10.43
C SER A 186 -20.77 13.64 -11.80
N ASP A 187 -19.98 14.70 -11.87
CA ASP A 187 -19.61 15.41 -13.11
C ASP A 187 -18.13 15.23 -13.47
N LYS A 188 -17.43 14.35 -12.75
CA LYS A 188 -16.01 14.07 -13.00
C LYS A 188 -15.86 13.12 -14.19
N VAL A 189 -14.79 13.31 -14.95
CA VAL A 189 -14.49 12.59 -16.19
C VAL A 189 -13.00 12.27 -16.29
N GLY A 190 -12.64 11.43 -17.25
CA GLY A 190 -11.24 11.12 -17.53
C GLY A 190 -10.62 10.23 -16.44
N ARG A 191 -9.49 10.66 -15.88
CA ARG A 191 -8.75 9.87 -14.89
C ARG A 191 -9.29 9.97 -13.46
N ASP A 192 -10.07 11.00 -13.15
CA ASP A 192 -10.62 11.18 -11.81
C ASP A 192 -11.53 9.99 -11.47
N LEU A 193 -11.19 9.22 -10.43
CA LEU A 193 -11.90 7.97 -10.11
C LEU A 193 -13.37 8.23 -9.73
N ARG A 194 -13.72 9.45 -9.34
CA ARG A 194 -15.11 9.83 -9.05
C ARG A 194 -16.01 9.81 -10.31
N GLY A 195 -15.42 9.74 -11.51
CA GLY A 195 -16.14 9.48 -12.76
C GLY A 195 -16.31 7.99 -13.08
N GLU A 196 -15.53 7.12 -12.43
CA GLU A 196 -15.54 5.67 -12.64
C GLU A 196 -16.30 4.92 -11.53
N GLY A 197 -16.30 5.46 -10.32
CA GLY A 197 -16.86 4.85 -9.11
C GLY A 197 -15.81 4.07 -8.32
N ARG A 198 -16.25 3.40 -7.24
CA ARG A 198 -15.37 2.55 -6.41
C ARG A 198 -14.84 1.37 -7.21
N LEU A 199 -13.59 0.99 -6.98
CA LEU A 199 -12.97 -0.18 -7.57
C LEU A 199 -13.21 -1.41 -6.69
N GLU A 200 -13.89 -2.42 -7.24
CA GLU A 200 -14.40 -3.55 -6.46
C GLU A 200 -13.75 -4.88 -6.86
N TYR A 201 -13.60 -5.76 -5.87
CA TYR A 201 -13.39 -7.17 -6.12
C TYR A 201 -14.70 -7.85 -6.53
N VAL A 202 -14.79 -8.29 -7.78
CA VAL A 202 -16.01 -8.88 -8.36
C VAL A 202 -15.99 -10.41 -8.41
N GLY A 203 -15.21 -11.04 -7.52
CA GLY A 203 -15.07 -12.51 -7.49
C GLY A 203 -14.25 -13.09 -8.66
N LYS A 204 -13.40 -12.28 -9.29
CA LYS A 204 -12.59 -12.63 -10.47
C LYS A 204 -11.14 -12.15 -10.30
N HIS A 205 -10.25 -12.56 -11.21
CA HIS A 205 -8.83 -12.19 -11.21
C HIS A 205 -8.52 -10.69 -11.42
N TYR A 206 -9.54 -9.88 -11.72
CA TYR A 206 -9.39 -8.46 -12.00
C TYR A 206 -10.46 -7.65 -11.28
N LEU A 207 -10.04 -6.50 -10.76
CA LEU A 207 -10.93 -5.52 -10.15
C LEU A 207 -11.75 -4.80 -11.22
N ARG A 208 -12.92 -4.28 -10.85
CA ARG A 208 -13.83 -3.58 -11.75
C ARG A 208 -14.43 -2.35 -11.06
N PHE A 209 -14.47 -1.23 -11.77
CA PHE A 209 -15.14 -0.03 -11.28
C PHE A 209 -16.65 -0.23 -11.24
N ALA A 210 -17.26 0.09 -10.09
CA ALA A 210 -18.69 -0.08 -9.83
C ALA A 210 -19.57 0.81 -10.71
N GLY A 211 -19.14 2.05 -10.96
CA GLY A 211 -19.89 3.03 -11.74
C GLY A 211 -19.80 2.78 -13.24
N SER A 212 -18.59 2.64 -13.78
CA SER A 212 -18.36 2.50 -15.22
C SER A 212 -18.40 1.05 -15.73
N GLY A 213 -18.23 0.07 -14.84
CA GLY A 213 -18.08 -1.35 -15.22
C GLY A 213 -16.73 -1.68 -15.86
N ARG A 214 -15.79 -0.73 -15.92
CA ARG A 214 -14.48 -0.91 -16.54
C ARG A 214 -13.57 -1.77 -15.64
N TYR A 215 -12.95 -2.79 -16.23
CA TYR A 215 -11.93 -3.59 -15.54
C TYR A 215 -10.62 -2.80 -15.40
N PHE A 216 -9.84 -3.13 -14.37
CA PHE A 216 -8.64 -2.41 -14.00
C PHE A 216 -7.37 -3.28 -14.08
N LEU A 217 -6.30 -2.69 -14.63
CA LEU A 217 -4.93 -3.17 -14.54
C LEU A 217 -4.11 -2.08 -13.85
N LYS A 218 -3.27 -2.47 -12.88
CA LYS A 218 -2.39 -1.52 -12.20
C LYS A 218 -0.97 -1.51 -12.77
N ALA A 219 -0.36 -0.33 -12.82
CA ALA A 219 1.06 -0.17 -13.10
C ALA A 219 1.58 1.13 -12.48
N GLY A 220 2.62 1.05 -11.65
CA GLY A 220 3.15 2.21 -10.96
C GLY A 220 4.28 1.89 -9.98
N ALA A 221 4.43 2.74 -8.97
CA ALA A 221 5.58 2.70 -8.06
C ALA A 221 5.25 1.92 -6.79
N ASP A 222 6.10 0.96 -6.42
CA ASP A 222 6.09 0.35 -5.09
C ASP A 222 7.08 1.07 -4.13
N ALA A 223 7.86 2.00 -4.68
CA ALA A 223 8.92 2.72 -4.01
C ALA A 223 8.72 4.24 -4.11
N PRO A 224 9.16 5.03 -3.11
CA PRO A 224 9.77 4.55 -1.86
C PRO A 224 8.72 4.10 -0.84
N GLU A 225 8.99 3.03 -0.09
CA GLU A 225 8.17 2.64 1.07
C GLU A 225 7.97 3.79 2.08
N THR A 226 8.98 4.66 2.18
CA THR A 226 9.06 5.81 3.09
C THR A 226 8.35 7.05 2.53
N LEU A 227 7.49 6.93 1.51
CA LEU A 227 6.80 8.06 0.86
C LEU A 227 6.14 9.02 1.86
N LEU A 228 5.57 8.49 2.95
CA LEU A 228 4.93 9.28 4.01
C LEU A 228 5.90 9.87 5.04
N GLY A 229 7.18 9.50 5.00
CA GLY A 229 8.27 10.13 5.78
C GLY A 229 8.65 11.46 5.15
N TYR A 230 7.74 12.43 5.17
CA TYR A 230 7.81 13.68 4.40
C TYR A 230 7.85 14.90 5.32
N ARG A 231 8.79 15.82 5.07
CA ARG A 231 9.12 16.90 6.02
C ARG A 231 8.01 17.92 6.27
N ASP A 232 7.05 18.02 5.35
CA ASP A 232 5.98 19.01 5.44
C ASP A 232 4.79 18.46 6.24
N PHE A 233 4.78 17.17 6.58
CA PHE A 233 3.81 16.62 7.51
C PHE A 233 4.13 17.04 8.94
N ASP A 234 3.07 17.30 9.71
CA ASP A 234 3.17 17.65 11.11
C ASP A 234 3.67 16.47 11.94
N GLY A 235 4.33 16.76 13.07
CA GLY A 235 4.79 15.73 14.02
C GLY A 235 5.62 14.60 13.41
N THR A 236 6.29 14.83 12.28
CA THR A 236 7.02 13.79 11.53
C THR A 236 8.52 13.96 11.74
N VAL A 237 9.20 12.88 12.14
CA VAL A 237 10.65 12.86 12.41
C VAL A 237 11.28 11.60 11.82
N ALA A 238 12.57 11.69 11.45
CA ALA A 238 13.33 10.55 10.97
C ALA A 238 14.31 10.07 12.04
N MET A 239 14.11 8.88 12.60
CA MET A 239 15.03 8.32 13.60
C MET A 239 16.39 7.96 13.01
N LYS A 240 16.39 7.65 11.70
CA LYS A 240 17.59 7.36 10.91
C LYS A 240 17.99 8.53 9.99
N GLU A 241 17.78 9.78 10.40
CA GLU A 241 17.96 11.00 9.57
C GLU A 241 19.24 11.02 8.70
N LYS A 242 20.38 10.55 9.24
CA LYS A 242 21.66 10.51 8.50
C LYS A 242 21.67 9.57 7.29
N ARG A 243 20.81 8.54 7.30
CA ARG A 243 20.70 7.50 6.27
C ARG A 243 19.42 7.64 5.46
N VAL A 244 18.31 7.91 6.13
CA VAL A 244 16.97 8.03 5.57
C VAL A 244 16.33 9.33 6.09
N PRO A 245 16.72 10.50 5.55
CA PRO A 245 16.13 11.77 5.96
C PRO A 245 14.66 11.84 5.52
N LEU A 246 13.91 12.76 6.13
CA LEU A 246 12.57 13.07 5.64
C LEU A 246 12.65 13.62 4.22
N LYS A 247 11.74 13.13 3.38
CA LYS A 247 11.64 13.48 1.97
C LYS A 247 11.26 14.94 1.79
N THR A 248 11.67 15.50 0.67
CA THR A 248 11.31 16.85 0.24
C THR A 248 10.49 16.88 -1.03
N TRP A 249 10.61 15.84 -1.86
CA TRP A 249 10.11 15.74 -3.22
C TRP A 249 10.43 16.99 -4.06
N ALA A 250 11.57 17.64 -3.76
CA ALA A 250 11.97 18.90 -4.37
C ALA A 250 12.02 18.86 -5.92
N PRO A 251 12.50 17.76 -6.56
CA PRO A 251 12.48 17.63 -8.02
C PRO A 251 11.08 17.76 -8.65
N HIS A 252 10.05 17.49 -7.86
CA HIS A 252 8.65 17.46 -8.29
C HIS A 252 7.85 18.71 -7.94
N ILE A 253 8.44 19.72 -7.27
CA ILE A 253 7.75 21.01 -7.05
C ILE A 253 7.30 21.64 -8.38
N LYS A 254 8.07 21.42 -9.46
CA LYS A 254 7.72 21.89 -10.82
C LYS A 254 6.50 21.20 -11.44
N ASP A 255 6.08 20.07 -10.87
CA ASP A 255 4.92 19.28 -11.32
C ASP A 255 3.63 19.65 -10.57
N TRP A 256 3.74 20.40 -9.47
CA TRP A 256 2.61 21.03 -8.82
C TRP A 256 2.04 22.14 -9.73
N ARG A 257 0.72 22.26 -9.77
CA ARG A 257 -0.02 23.19 -10.64
C ARG A 257 -0.95 24.06 -9.83
N ASP A 258 -1.28 25.23 -10.37
CA ASP A 258 -2.28 26.11 -9.76
C ASP A 258 -3.62 25.36 -9.58
N GLY A 259 -4.13 25.39 -8.35
CA GLY A 259 -5.35 24.68 -7.96
C GLY A 259 -5.12 23.28 -7.36
N ASP A 260 -3.90 22.75 -7.43
CA ASP A 260 -3.55 21.56 -6.64
C ASP A 260 -3.52 21.90 -5.14
N PRO A 261 -3.83 20.92 -4.26
CA PRO A 261 -3.95 21.19 -2.85
C PRO A 261 -2.60 21.53 -2.19
N THR A 262 -2.69 22.29 -1.11
CA THR A 262 -1.63 22.54 -0.14
C THR A 262 -2.26 22.57 1.26
N TRP A 263 -1.42 22.51 2.28
CA TRP A 263 -1.81 22.85 3.65
C TRP A 263 -0.86 23.90 4.21
N GLN A 264 -1.27 24.61 5.25
CA GLN A 264 -0.46 25.67 5.89
C GLN A 264 0.18 26.62 4.85
N HIS A 265 -0.64 27.05 3.89
CA HIS A 265 -0.28 27.87 2.73
C HIS A 265 0.48 27.14 1.61
N ASP A 266 1.71 26.71 1.83
CA ASP A 266 2.62 26.24 0.78
C ASP A 266 3.21 24.85 0.99
N LYS A 267 2.90 24.20 2.12
CA LYS A 267 3.32 22.83 2.40
C LYS A 267 2.60 21.83 1.50
N GLY A 268 3.28 20.73 1.18
CA GLY A 268 2.74 19.62 0.39
C GLY A 268 3.11 19.63 -1.10
N LYS A 269 3.63 20.74 -1.62
CA LYS A 269 3.83 20.92 -3.06
C LYS A 269 4.72 19.85 -3.70
N GLY A 270 5.77 19.42 -3.01
CA GLY A 270 6.68 18.39 -3.52
C GLY A 270 5.95 17.07 -3.77
N LEU A 271 5.30 16.53 -2.74
CA LEU A 271 4.62 15.23 -2.82
C LEU A 271 3.39 15.26 -3.74
N ILE A 272 2.60 16.33 -3.70
CA ILE A 272 1.49 16.54 -4.63
C ILE A 272 1.99 16.60 -6.08
N GLY A 273 3.10 17.29 -6.32
CA GLY A 273 3.77 17.30 -7.62
C GLY A 273 4.29 15.92 -8.04
N ALA A 274 4.81 15.12 -7.11
CA ALA A 274 5.29 13.78 -7.41
C ALA A 274 4.15 12.89 -7.91
N ILE A 275 2.99 12.94 -7.24
CA ILE A 275 1.77 12.24 -7.68
C ILE A 275 1.29 12.74 -9.04
N ASN A 276 1.32 14.05 -9.28
CA ASN A 276 1.00 14.61 -10.60
C ASN A 276 1.94 14.09 -11.70
N TYR A 277 3.24 14.01 -11.41
CA TYR A 277 4.20 13.47 -12.36
C TYR A 277 3.89 12.01 -12.68
N LEU A 278 3.78 11.15 -11.64
CA LEU A 278 3.55 9.73 -11.83
C LEU A 278 2.22 9.47 -12.55
N SER A 279 1.13 10.13 -12.13
CA SER A 279 -0.14 10.08 -12.84
C SER A 279 0.00 10.60 -14.28
N GLY A 280 0.71 11.71 -14.47
CA GLY A 280 0.96 12.31 -15.79
C GLY A 280 1.70 11.38 -16.76
N THR A 281 2.51 10.45 -16.28
CA THR A 281 3.16 9.43 -17.13
C THR A 281 2.18 8.39 -17.69
N GLY A 282 1.00 8.24 -17.08
CA GLY A 282 0.04 7.19 -17.40
C GLY A 282 -0.01 6.04 -16.38
N CYS A 283 0.91 6.01 -15.40
CA CYS A 283 0.82 5.11 -14.25
C CYS A 283 -0.40 5.44 -13.39
N ASN A 284 -0.92 4.45 -12.66
CA ASN A 284 -2.22 4.53 -11.97
C ASN A 284 -2.22 3.87 -10.58
N VAL A 285 -1.05 3.68 -9.97
CA VAL A 285 -0.92 3.16 -8.61
C VAL A 285 0.36 3.70 -7.97
N PHE A 286 0.34 3.87 -6.65
CA PHE A 286 1.54 3.98 -5.83
C PHE A 286 1.30 3.33 -4.46
N SER A 287 2.36 2.74 -3.89
CA SER A 287 2.34 2.21 -2.52
C SER A 287 3.08 3.12 -1.54
N PHE A 288 2.87 2.82 -0.26
CA PHE A 288 3.50 3.47 0.88
C PHE A 288 3.29 2.60 2.13
N LEU A 289 4.24 2.66 3.06
CA LEU A 289 4.02 2.17 4.42
C LEU A 289 3.24 3.22 5.22
N THR A 290 2.24 2.79 6.00
CA THR A 290 1.60 3.65 7.02
C THR A 290 2.23 3.49 8.41
N TYR A 291 3.07 2.48 8.60
CA TYR A 291 3.81 2.28 9.84
C TYR A 291 5.14 1.53 9.62
N ASN A 292 6.28 2.18 9.85
CA ASN A 292 7.61 1.57 9.69
C ASN A 292 8.55 1.84 10.88
N ALA A 293 7.99 2.19 12.04
CA ALA A 293 8.81 2.40 13.23
C ALA A 293 9.62 1.14 13.54
N GLY A 294 10.92 1.28 13.74
CA GLY A 294 11.86 0.18 13.98
C GLY A 294 12.42 -0.48 12.71
N GLY A 295 11.70 -0.37 11.60
CA GLY A 295 12.09 -0.92 10.30
C GLY A 295 13.04 -0.03 9.50
N ASP A 296 13.24 -0.29 8.22
CA ASP A 296 14.37 0.24 7.45
C ASP A 296 14.38 1.78 7.37
N GLY A 297 13.22 2.38 7.14
CA GLY A 297 13.05 3.83 7.15
C GLY A 297 13.00 4.47 8.55
N ASP A 298 12.29 3.86 9.50
CA ASP A 298 12.06 4.34 10.86
C ASP A 298 11.66 5.84 10.94
N ASN A 299 10.64 6.21 10.17
CA ASN A 299 10.23 7.60 9.95
C ASN A 299 8.74 7.80 9.59
N VAL A 300 7.92 6.74 9.65
CA VAL A 300 6.49 6.76 9.36
C VAL A 300 5.71 6.07 10.47
N TRP A 301 4.80 6.81 11.10
CA TRP A 301 3.78 6.30 12.01
C TRP A 301 2.62 7.29 12.09
N PRO A 302 1.39 6.83 12.38
CA PRO A 302 0.22 7.70 12.50
C PRO A 302 0.10 8.37 13.88
N PHE A 303 0.97 7.99 14.82
CA PHE A 303 0.90 8.37 16.23
C PHE A 303 1.45 9.77 16.50
N VAL A 304 1.10 10.32 17.67
CA VAL A 304 1.70 11.56 18.19
C VAL A 304 3.18 11.38 18.51
N GLU A 305 3.56 10.19 18.96
CA GLU A 305 4.93 9.81 19.29
C GLU A 305 5.19 8.39 18.81
N ARG A 306 6.42 8.11 18.40
CA ARG A 306 6.82 6.86 17.73
C ARG A 306 6.33 5.58 18.43
N ASN A 307 6.33 5.56 19.75
CA ASN A 307 5.98 4.39 20.56
C ASN A 307 4.62 4.53 21.28
N ASP A 308 3.88 5.61 21.03
CA ASP A 308 2.58 5.86 21.67
C ASP A 308 1.41 5.43 20.78
N LYS A 309 1.17 4.11 20.75
CA LYS A 309 0.31 3.47 19.74
C LYS A 309 -1.19 3.62 20.01
N LEU A 310 -1.55 4.32 21.10
CA LEU A 310 -2.92 4.59 21.50
C LEU A 310 -3.33 6.07 21.31
N HIS A 311 -2.43 6.91 20.82
CA HIS A 311 -2.66 8.33 20.60
C HIS A 311 -2.25 8.74 19.18
N TYR A 312 -3.20 9.24 18.39
CA TYR A 312 -3.03 9.50 16.96
C TYR A 312 -2.87 10.99 16.69
N ASP A 313 -1.99 11.33 15.76
CA ASP A 313 -1.74 12.70 15.34
C ASP A 313 -2.79 13.12 14.30
N CYS A 314 -3.73 13.98 14.71
CA CYS A 314 -4.85 14.42 13.89
C CYS A 314 -4.41 15.29 12.73
N SER A 315 -3.41 16.18 12.93
CA SER A 315 -2.95 17.08 11.86
C SER A 315 -2.16 16.33 10.80
N LYS A 316 -1.26 15.44 11.20
CA LYS A 316 -0.51 14.53 10.31
C LYS A 316 -1.46 13.70 9.46
N LEU A 317 -2.46 13.07 10.09
CA LEU A 317 -3.41 12.20 9.40
C LEU A 317 -4.39 12.96 8.50
N ASP A 318 -4.82 14.17 8.87
CA ASP A 318 -5.59 15.03 7.95
C ASP A 318 -4.73 15.46 6.74
N GLN A 319 -3.41 15.65 6.90
CA GLN A 319 -2.49 15.95 5.78
C GLN A 319 -2.24 14.74 4.89
N TRP A 320 -2.16 13.52 5.44
CA TRP A 320 -2.15 12.29 4.64
C TRP A 320 -3.43 12.18 3.80
N GLY A 321 -4.59 12.52 4.39
CA GLY A 321 -5.87 12.56 3.68
C GLY A 321 -5.84 13.44 2.43
N ILE A 322 -5.17 14.61 2.49
CA ILE A 322 -5.00 15.50 1.33
C ILE A 322 -4.27 14.78 0.18
N ILE A 323 -3.23 14.00 0.49
CA ILE A 323 -2.44 13.26 -0.50
C ILE A 323 -3.28 12.15 -1.15
N PHE A 324 -4.02 11.39 -0.34
CA PHE A 324 -4.84 10.28 -0.81
C PHE A 324 -6.02 10.76 -1.67
N GLU A 325 -6.70 11.82 -1.25
CA GLU A 325 -7.77 12.44 -2.04
C GLU A 325 -7.24 12.98 -3.37
N HIS A 326 -6.05 13.56 -3.38
CA HIS A 326 -5.39 13.98 -4.62
C HIS A 326 -5.07 12.77 -5.51
N GLY A 327 -4.61 11.66 -4.93
CA GLY A 327 -4.45 10.37 -5.61
C GLY A 327 -5.73 9.93 -6.33
N THR A 328 -6.87 9.94 -5.64
CA THR A 328 -8.19 9.65 -6.22
C THR A 328 -8.52 10.58 -7.40
N GLN A 329 -8.29 11.89 -7.24
CA GLN A 329 -8.49 12.88 -8.31
C GLN A 329 -7.54 12.71 -9.50
N ARG A 330 -6.42 12.01 -9.30
CA ARG A 330 -5.41 11.72 -10.32
C ARG A 330 -5.51 10.29 -10.88
N GLY A 331 -6.54 9.53 -10.50
CA GLY A 331 -6.73 8.18 -11.02
C GLY A 331 -5.73 7.18 -10.50
N MET A 332 -5.32 7.33 -9.23
CA MET A 332 -4.35 6.47 -8.58
C MET A 332 -5.06 5.48 -7.65
N TYR A 333 -4.69 4.22 -7.78
CA TYR A 333 -4.91 3.20 -6.78
C TYR A 333 -3.93 3.40 -5.62
N LEU A 334 -4.42 3.33 -4.39
CA LEU A 334 -3.63 3.54 -3.18
C LEU A 334 -3.29 2.19 -2.55
N HIS A 335 -2.02 1.82 -2.56
CA HIS A 335 -1.59 0.54 -1.99
C HIS A 335 -1.10 0.73 -0.55
N PHE A 336 -2.00 0.52 0.42
CA PHE A 336 -1.68 0.66 1.85
C PHE A 336 -0.92 -0.57 2.33
N LYS A 337 0.41 -0.48 2.45
CA LYS A 337 1.19 -1.45 3.22
C LYS A 337 1.15 -1.05 4.69
N LEU A 338 0.49 -1.85 5.50
CA LEU A 338 0.11 -1.43 6.85
C LEU A 338 1.27 -1.44 7.85
N GLN A 339 2.33 -2.20 7.59
CA GLN A 339 3.45 -2.41 8.51
C GLN A 339 4.59 -3.08 7.76
N GLU A 340 5.74 -3.23 8.41
CA GLU A 340 6.97 -3.82 7.86
C GLU A 340 7.33 -5.08 8.66
N THR A 341 8.20 -5.93 8.10
CA THR A 341 8.75 -7.11 8.78
C THR A 341 9.22 -6.82 10.20
N GLU A 342 9.85 -5.68 10.43
CA GLU A 342 10.50 -5.33 11.69
C GLU A 342 9.53 -4.93 12.79
N ASN A 343 8.26 -4.64 12.46
CA ASN A 343 7.26 -4.19 13.43
C ASN A 343 5.91 -4.90 13.31
N ASP A 344 5.77 -5.89 12.44
CA ASP A 344 4.51 -6.59 12.28
C ASP A 344 4.22 -7.56 13.44
N ASP A 345 5.25 -8.18 14.01
CA ASP A 345 5.20 -9.02 15.20
C ASP A 345 6.44 -8.89 16.11
N ASN A 346 6.59 -9.79 17.08
CA ASN A 346 7.69 -9.78 18.06
C ASN A 346 8.95 -10.54 17.59
N ARG A 347 9.10 -10.83 16.30
CA ARG A 347 10.30 -11.51 15.76
C ARG A 347 11.44 -10.53 15.53
N LEU A 348 12.64 -11.06 15.71
CA LEU A 348 13.92 -10.43 15.39
C LEU A 348 14.62 -11.33 14.37
N GLY A 349 14.18 -11.25 13.12
CA GLY A 349 14.55 -12.21 12.09
C GLY A 349 14.05 -13.62 12.40
N LYS A 350 14.95 -14.55 12.72
CA LYS A 350 14.59 -15.95 13.02
C LYS A 350 14.28 -16.21 14.48
N ASP A 351 14.60 -15.27 15.36
CA ASP A 351 14.41 -15.40 16.80
C ASP A 351 13.13 -14.65 17.25
N THR A 352 12.56 -15.05 18.38
CA THR A 352 11.46 -14.31 19.03
C THR A 352 12.00 -13.44 20.15
N GLY A 353 11.59 -12.18 20.20
CA GLY A 353 12.01 -11.21 21.21
C GLY A 353 10.87 -10.30 21.65
N SER A 354 11.23 -9.12 22.15
CA SER A 354 10.30 -8.02 22.39
C SER A 354 10.68 -6.91 21.42
N VAL A 355 9.79 -6.62 20.47
CA VAL A 355 9.93 -5.51 19.53
C VAL A 355 9.06 -4.38 20.08
N GLY A 356 9.69 -3.33 20.59
CA GLY A 356 8.99 -2.21 21.24
C GLY A 356 8.04 -1.48 20.29
N GLU A 357 8.36 -1.52 19.01
CA GLU A 357 7.61 -0.92 17.91
C GLU A 357 6.48 -1.82 17.40
N SER A 358 6.55 -3.14 17.58
CA SER A 358 5.45 -4.01 17.18
C SER A 358 4.19 -3.64 17.95
N LEU A 359 3.03 -3.51 17.30
CA LEU A 359 1.79 -3.09 17.97
C LEU A 359 1.52 -4.03 19.16
N ASP A 360 1.01 -5.20 18.88
CA ASP A 360 0.62 -6.20 19.88
C ASP A 360 1.38 -7.51 19.70
N GLY A 361 2.63 -7.43 19.26
CA GLY A 361 3.45 -8.61 19.00
C GLY A 361 2.92 -9.52 17.90
N GLY A 362 2.08 -8.98 17.01
CA GLY A 362 1.48 -9.68 15.87
C GLY A 362 0.06 -10.17 16.11
N ASP A 363 -0.44 -10.16 17.34
CA ASP A 363 -1.80 -10.60 17.65
C ASP A 363 -2.86 -9.58 17.17
N LEU A 364 -4.13 -9.77 17.52
CA LEU A 364 -5.19 -8.78 17.31
C LEU A 364 -5.63 -8.19 18.65
N GLY A 365 -4.67 -7.55 19.32
CA GLY A 365 -4.83 -6.81 20.56
C GLY A 365 -5.38 -5.41 20.34
N LEU A 366 -5.37 -4.61 21.41
CA LEU A 366 -5.94 -3.26 21.43
C LEU A 366 -5.29 -2.34 20.37
N GLU A 367 -3.96 -2.35 20.31
CA GLU A 367 -3.19 -1.43 19.47
C GLU A 367 -3.46 -1.67 17.98
N ARG A 368 -3.46 -2.93 17.52
CA ARG A 368 -3.76 -3.26 16.11
C ARG A 368 -5.20 -3.04 15.73
N LYS A 369 -6.14 -3.35 16.63
CA LYS A 369 -7.57 -3.05 16.40
C LYS A 369 -7.79 -1.55 16.24
N LEU A 370 -7.17 -0.74 17.09
CA LEU A 370 -7.25 0.70 16.99
C LEU A 370 -6.62 1.20 15.69
N TYR A 371 -5.43 0.69 15.36
CA TYR A 371 -4.69 1.04 14.14
C TYR A 371 -5.49 0.77 12.87
N CYS A 372 -6.02 -0.45 12.73
CA CYS A 372 -6.85 -0.81 11.58
C CYS A 372 -8.11 0.06 11.51
N ARG A 373 -8.77 0.30 12.66
CA ARG A 373 -10.00 1.09 12.70
C ARG A 373 -9.76 2.56 12.35
N GLU A 374 -8.70 3.18 12.86
CA GLU A 374 -8.37 4.58 12.56
C GLU A 374 -8.06 4.77 11.08
N LEU A 375 -7.29 3.87 10.46
CA LEU A 375 -7.01 3.93 9.03
C LEU A 375 -8.29 3.74 8.18
N VAL A 376 -9.14 2.78 8.53
CA VAL A 376 -10.43 2.57 7.84
C VAL A 376 -11.36 3.79 8.01
N ALA A 377 -11.47 4.34 9.23
CA ALA A 377 -12.33 5.49 9.52
C ALA A 377 -11.92 6.75 8.75
N ARG A 378 -10.60 6.96 8.59
CA ARG A 378 -10.05 8.13 7.91
C ARG A 378 -10.00 7.96 6.40
N PHE A 379 -9.57 6.80 5.90
CA PHE A 379 -9.20 6.62 4.49
C PHE A 379 -10.01 5.56 3.74
N GLY A 380 -10.83 4.75 4.42
CA GLY A 380 -11.65 3.73 3.76
C GLY A 380 -12.67 4.30 2.77
N HIS A 381 -12.96 5.61 2.80
CA HIS A 381 -13.86 6.22 1.83
C HIS A 381 -13.24 6.39 0.42
N GLU A 382 -11.92 6.26 0.28
CA GLU A 382 -11.22 6.36 -1.01
C GLU A 382 -11.71 5.30 -2.01
N LEU A 383 -11.64 5.61 -3.31
CA LEU A 383 -12.34 4.82 -4.32
C LEU A 383 -11.55 3.62 -4.84
N ALA A 384 -10.23 3.63 -4.79
CA ALA A 384 -9.40 2.53 -5.26
C ALA A 384 -8.21 2.34 -4.33
N LEU A 385 -8.27 1.29 -3.51
CA LEU A 385 -7.22 0.92 -2.57
C LEU A 385 -7.22 -0.59 -2.30
N ASN A 386 -6.15 -1.09 -1.71
CA ASN A 386 -6.18 -2.32 -0.91
C ASN A 386 -5.67 -2.06 0.51
N TRP A 387 -6.02 -2.98 1.40
CA TRP A 387 -5.34 -3.18 2.67
C TRP A 387 -4.32 -4.32 2.50
N ASN A 388 -3.04 -3.99 2.45
CA ASN A 388 -1.96 -4.97 2.49
C ASN A 388 -1.49 -5.14 3.94
N LEU A 389 -1.61 -6.36 4.49
CA LEU A 389 -1.37 -6.61 5.92
C LEU A 389 0.05 -6.29 6.38
N GLY A 390 1.02 -6.22 5.46
CA GLY A 390 2.38 -5.80 5.76
C GLY A 390 3.32 -6.12 4.62
N GLU A 391 4.39 -5.35 4.50
CA GLU A 391 5.59 -5.65 3.73
C GLU A 391 6.29 -6.87 4.37
N GLU A 392 6.82 -7.75 3.51
CA GLU A 392 7.46 -9.04 3.89
C GLU A 392 6.86 -9.78 5.11
N ASN A 393 5.53 -9.75 5.25
CA ASN A 393 4.84 -10.01 6.52
C ASN A 393 5.18 -11.38 7.14
N THR A 394 5.70 -11.33 8.36
CA THR A 394 6.12 -12.49 9.13
C THR A 394 5.04 -13.06 10.02
N GLN A 395 4.00 -12.30 10.40
CA GLN A 395 2.91 -12.77 11.27
C GLN A 395 2.41 -14.18 10.92
N THR A 396 1.98 -14.94 11.93
CA THR A 396 1.44 -16.28 11.70
C THR A 396 0.18 -16.23 10.85
N THR A 397 -0.21 -17.36 10.24
CA THR A 397 -1.47 -17.44 9.49
C THR A 397 -2.65 -17.04 10.37
N GLU A 398 -2.69 -17.46 11.63
CA GLU A 398 -3.77 -17.12 12.57
C GLU A 398 -3.84 -15.60 12.83
N GLN A 399 -2.69 -14.96 12.98
CA GLN A 399 -2.57 -13.51 13.18
C GLN A 399 -3.01 -12.74 11.93
N GLN A 400 -2.55 -13.14 10.74
CA GLN A 400 -2.97 -12.57 9.46
C GLN A 400 -4.49 -12.70 9.26
N VAL A 401 -5.05 -13.88 9.55
CA VAL A 401 -6.50 -14.14 9.45
C VAL A 401 -7.29 -13.27 10.43
N ALA A 402 -6.82 -13.09 11.67
CA ALA A 402 -7.47 -12.24 12.66
C ALA A 402 -7.49 -10.77 12.20
N MET A 403 -6.34 -10.24 11.76
CA MET A 403 -6.22 -8.86 11.27
C MET A 403 -7.09 -8.61 10.03
N ALA A 404 -7.03 -9.49 9.03
CA ALA A 404 -7.86 -9.38 7.83
C ALA A 404 -9.35 -9.41 8.16
N LYS A 405 -9.78 -10.30 9.07
CA LYS A 405 -11.17 -10.38 9.49
C LYS A 405 -11.63 -9.07 10.15
N TYR A 406 -10.80 -8.49 11.02
CA TYR A 406 -11.15 -7.24 11.69
C TYR A 406 -11.25 -6.06 10.70
N ILE A 407 -10.33 -5.98 9.74
CA ILE A 407 -10.40 -4.98 8.65
C ILE A 407 -11.69 -5.18 7.86
N HIS A 408 -12.00 -6.41 7.43
CA HIS A 408 -13.20 -6.72 6.67
C HIS A 408 -14.50 -6.38 7.43
N ASP A 409 -14.56 -6.66 8.73
CA ASP A 409 -15.74 -6.34 9.56
C ASP A 409 -15.88 -4.83 9.83
N CYS A 410 -14.80 -4.06 9.71
CA CYS A 410 -14.75 -2.61 9.99
C CYS A 410 -14.95 -1.75 8.74
N ASP A 411 -14.44 -2.20 7.59
CA ASP A 411 -14.49 -1.50 6.32
C ASP A 411 -15.88 -1.63 5.66
N PRO A 412 -16.68 -0.55 5.59
CA PRO A 412 -18.05 -0.63 5.09
C PRO A 412 -18.14 -0.83 3.57
N TYR A 413 -17.01 -0.91 2.87
CA TYR A 413 -16.93 -0.88 1.41
C TYR A 413 -16.24 -2.11 0.80
N ASP A 414 -15.85 -3.10 1.61
CA ASP A 414 -15.26 -4.37 1.16
C ASP A 414 -14.02 -4.19 0.26
N HIS A 415 -13.09 -3.30 0.64
CA HIS A 415 -11.87 -3.12 -0.15
C HIS A 415 -11.03 -4.40 -0.20
N PRO A 416 -10.27 -4.61 -1.29
CA PRO A 416 -9.35 -5.73 -1.40
C PRO A 416 -8.39 -5.85 -0.22
N ILE A 417 -8.22 -7.07 0.30
CA ILE A 417 -7.24 -7.40 1.35
C ILE A 417 -6.21 -8.37 0.77
N VAL A 418 -4.93 -8.02 0.91
CA VAL A 418 -3.78 -8.79 0.37
C VAL A 418 -2.67 -8.91 1.42
N VAL A 419 -1.66 -9.73 1.13
CA VAL A 419 -0.46 -9.90 1.95
C VAL A 419 0.75 -9.88 1.04
N HIS A 420 1.78 -9.10 1.37
CA HIS A 420 3.12 -9.18 0.79
C HIS A 420 3.95 -10.23 1.55
N THR A 421 4.84 -10.95 0.87
CA THR A 421 5.55 -12.09 1.47
C THR A 421 7.02 -12.05 1.11
N PHE A 422 7.90 -12.46 2.02
CA PHE A 422 9.29 -12.77 1.69
C PHE A 422 9.46 -13.63 0.41
N PRO A 423 10.54 -13.41 -0.37
CA PRO A 423 10.87 -14.29 -1.48
C PRO A 423 11.00 -15.75 -1.03
N GLY A 424 10.29 -16.65 -1.72
CA GLY A 424 10.29 -18.08 -1.41
C GLY A 424 9.31 -18.52 -0.31
N GLU A 425 8.63 -17.59 0.37
CA GLU A 425 7.62 -17.93 1.39
C GLU A 425 6.18 -17.97 0.85
N GLN A 426 5.97 -17.60 -0.42
CA GLN A 426 4.65 -17.55 -1.05
C GLN A 426 3.80 -18.81 -0.79
N ASP A 427 4.39 -20.01 -0.91
CA ASP A 427 3.69 -21.29 -0.70
C ASP A 427 3.22 -21.50 0.74
N LYS A 428 4.05 -21.07 1.69
CA LYS A 428 3.82 -21.16 3.14
C LYS A 428 2.72 -20.19 3.55
N VAL A 429 2.70 -18.98 2.99
CA VAL A 429 1.75 -17.93 3.35
C VAL A 429 0.43 -18.08 2.60
N TYR A 430 0.43 -18.13 1.26
CA TYR A 430 -0.81 -18.03 0.49
C TYR A 430 -1.69 -19.28 0.54
N ARG A 431 -1.12 -20.50 0.59
CA ARG A 431 -1.95 -21.73 0.59
C ARG A 431 -2.88 -21.86 1.79
N PRO A 432 -2.44 -21.55 3.03
CA PRO A 432 -3.37 -21.44 4.16
C PRO A 432 -4.42 -20.33 3.96
N LEU A 433 -4.01 -19.15 3.47
CA LEU A 433 -4.91 -18.00 3.31
C LEU A 433 -5.98 -18.22 2.23
N LEU A 434 -5.70 -19.01 1.19
CA LEU A 434 -6.69 -19.43 0.17
C LEU A 434 -7.88 -20.18 0.78
N LYS A 435 -7.70 -20.82 1.94
CA LYS A 435 -8.74 -21.57 2.65
C LYS A 435 -9.48 -20.73 3.68
N SER A 436 -9.04 -19.48 3.90
CA SER A 436 -9.60 -18.60 4.90
C SER A 436 -10.88 -17.91 4.40
N THR A 437 -11.80 -17.67 5.34
CA THR A 437 -13.00 -16.85 5.12
C THR A 437 -12.81 -15.38 5.53
N ALA A 438 -11.61 -14.99 5.96
CA ALA A 438 -11.31 -13.64 6.48
C ALA A 438 -11.18 -12.54 5.41
N GLY A 439 -11.82 -12.70 4.26
CA GLY A 439 -11.90 -11.62 3.27
C GLY A 439 -10.75 -11.49 2.27
N PHE A 440 -9.64 -12.24 2.36
CA PHE A 440 -8.52 -12.13 1.39
C PHE A 440 -8.95 -12.22 -0.07
N THR A 441 -8.60 -11.22 -0.88
CA THR A 441 -9.05 -11.09 -2.27
C THR A 441 -7.92 -11.20 -3.30
N GLY A 442 -6.67 -11.26 -2.86
CA GLY A 442 -5.52 -11.17 -3.75
C GLY A 442 -4.18 -11.57 -3.14
N ALA A 443 -3.16 -11.54 -3.98
CA ALA A 443 -1.76 -11.76 -3.61
C ALA A 443 -0.91 -10.59 -4.10
N SER A 444 0.03 -10.16 -3.26
CA SER A 444 1.03 -9.12 -3.54
C SER A 444 2.39 -9.82 -3.69
N LEU A 445 2.72 -10.26 -4.91
CA LEU A 445 3.87 -11.14 -5.14
C LEU A 445 5.21 -10.40 -5.06
N GLN A 446 6.20 -11.09 -4.48
CA GLN A 446 7.61 -10.70 -4.45
C GLN A 446 8.53 -11.87 -4.87
N ASN A 447 9.63 -11.59 -5.57
CA ASN A 447 10.66 -12.60 -5.89
C ASN A 447 12.08 -12.04 -5.89
N SER A 448 13.10 -12.91 -5.84
CA SER A 448 14.51 -12.48 -5.89
C SER A 448 15.06 -12.28 -7.31
N ASP A 449 14.37 -12.77 -8.34
CA ASP A 449 14.82 -12.71 -9.73
C ASP A 449 13.65 -12.36 -10.65
N ILE A 450 13.80 -11.30 -11.45
CA ILE A 450 12.76 -10.81 -12.37
C ILE A 450 12.28 -11.89 -13.34
N LYS A 451 13.12 -12.89 -13.65
CA LYS A 451 12.78 -13.97 -14.57
C LYS A 451 11.71 -14.93 -14.03
N ASP A 452 11.52 -14.98 -12.71
CA ASP A 452 10.56 -15.89 -12.08
C ASP A 452 9.13 -15.32 -12.08
N THR A 453 8.98 -14.05 -12.44
CA THR A 453 7.73 -13.28 -12.37
C THR A 453 6.59 -13.98 -13.09
N HIS A 454 6.77 -14.31 -14.37
CA HIS A 454 5.72 -14.93 -15.18
C HIS A 454 5.22 -16.26 -14.58
N ALA A 455 6.14 -17.16 -14.24
CA ALA A 455 5.79 -18.47 -13.70
C ALA A 455 5.06 -18.37 -12.35
N GLN A 456 5.45 -17.45 -11.46
CA GLN A 456 4.78 -17.24 -10.18
C GLN A 456 3.37 -16.65 -10.34
N VAL A 457 3.18 -15.71 -11.28
CA VAL A 457 1.84 -15.19 -11.60
C VAL A 457 0.94 -16.31 -12.09
N VAL A 458 1.39 -17.10 -13.07
CA VAL A 458 0.64 -18.23 -13.60
C VAL A 458 0.27 -19.21 -12.50
N LYS A 459 1.19 -19.49 -11.58
CA LYS A 459 0.95 -20.36 -10.43
C LYS A 459 -0.17 -19.85 -9.55
N TRP A 460 -0.10 -18.61 -9.06
CA TRP A 460 -1.07 -18.09 -8.09
C TRP A 460 -2.44 -17.77 -8.68
N VAL A 461 -2.49 -17.37 -9.96
CA VAL A 461 -3.76 -17.28 -10.69
C VAL A 461 -4.45 -18.65 -10.73
N ARG A 462 -3.71 -19.72 -11.06
CA ARG A 462 -4.26 -21.09 -11.12
C ARG A 462 -4.58 -21.69 -9.75
N GLU A 463 -3.69 -21.54 -8.76
CA GLU A 463 -3.92 -22.10 -7.41
C GLU A 463 -5.12 -21.43 -6.74
N SER A 464 -5.32 -20.12 -6.93
CA SER A 464 -6.48 -19.41 -6.39
C SER A 464 -7.80 -19.79 -7.09
N GLU A 465 -7.80 -19.91 -8.41
CA GLU A 465 -8.94 -20.43 -9.17
C GLU A 465 -9.30 -21.86 -8.74
N ALA A 466 -8.29 -22.73 -8.60
CA ALA A 466 -8.48 -24.12 -8.16
C ALA A 466 -8.99 -24.23 -6.71
N ALA A 467 -8.67 -23.26 -5.85
CA ALA A 467 -9.23 -23.15 -4.50
C ALA A 467 -10.69 -22.64 -4.48
N GLY A 468 -11.26 -22.28 -5.63
CA GLY A 468 -12.62 -21.78 -5.77
C GLY A 468 -12.77 -20.28 -5.47
N LYS A 469 -11.66 -19.55 -5.31
CA LYS A 469 -11.65 -18.11 -5.06
C LYS A 469 -10.61 -17.42 -5.96
N PRO A 470 -10.98 -17.04 -7.20
CA PRO A 470 -10.08 -16.35 -8.11
C PRO A 470 -9.51 -15.08 -7.48
N TRP A 471 -8.21 -15.09 -7.16
CA TRP A 471 -7.54 -13.94 -6.55
C TRP A 471 -7.09 -12.94 -7.59
N VAL A 472 -7.09 -11.66 -7.19
CA VAL A 472 -6.39 -10.58 -7.90
C VAL A 472 -4.91 -10.73 -7.58
N VAL A 473 -4.13 -11.20 -8.55
CA VAL A 473 -2.69 -11.49 -8.37
C VAL A 473 -1.88 -10.36 -8.99
N ALA A 474 -1.19 -9.57 -8.17
CA ALA A 474 -0.29 -8.52 -8.61
C ALA A 474 1.17 -8.87 -8.34
N PHE A 475 2.08 -8.24 -9.08
CA PHE A 475 3.51 -8.38 -8.84
C PHE A 475 4.09 -7.05 -8.37
N ASP A 476 4.29 -6.93 -7.07
CA ASP A 476 4.52 -5.64 -6.44
C ASP A 476 6.00 -5.40 -6.13
N GLU A 477 6.79 -6.46 -6.04
CA GLU A 477 8.23 -6.36 -5.87
C GLU A 477 8.98 -7.44 -6.68
N SER A 478 9.36 -7.11 -7.91
CA SER A 478 10.16 -8.01 -8.74
C SER A 478 11.66 -7.76 -8.60
N GLY A 479 12.43 -8.84 -8.44
CA GLY A 479 13.89 -8.81 -8.35
C GLY A 479 14.40 -8.64 -6.92
N SER A 480 15.68 -8.95 -6.70
CA SER A 480 16.30 -8.89 -5.36
C SER A 480 16.21 -7.50 -4.71
N ALA A 481 16.22 -7.45 -3.38
CA ALA A 481 16.39 -6.24 -2.56
C ALA A 481 17.54 -5.31 -3.02
N ALA A 482 18.61 -5.87 -3.59
CA ALA A 482 19.72 -5.07 -4.10
C ALA A 482 19.37 -4.30 -5.40
N HIS A 483 18.49 -4.83 -6.24
CA HIS A 483 18.33 -4.38 -7.63
C HIS A 483 16.90 -3.92 -7.97
N GLY A 484 15.85 -4.68 -7.67
CA GLY A 484 14.47 -4.29 -8.03
C GLY A 484 14.33 -3.71 -9.44
N GLN A 485 13.51 -2.67 -9.61
CA GLN A 485 13.53 -1.84 -10.83
C GLN A 485 14.73 -0.90 -10.84
N CYS A 486 15.65 -1.14 -11.78
CA CYS A 486 16.79 -0.28 -12.03
C CYS A 486 16.36 1.11 -12.55
N PRO A 487 17.23 2.14 -12.44
CA PRO A 487 17.02 3.39 -13.16
C PRO A 487 16.97 3.13 -14.68
N ASP A 488 16.42 4.08 -15.43
CA ASP A 488 16.52 4.02 -16.89
C ASP A 488 17.98 4.26 -17.33
N LEU A 489 18.38 3.65 -18.43
CA LEU A 489 19.67 3.91 -19.06
C LEU A 489 19.90 5.42 -19.28
N GLY A 490 21.06 5.90 -18.83
CA GLY A 490 21.48 7.29 -18.88
C GLY A 490 21.12 8.12 -17.64
N TYR A 491 20.18 7.69 -16.79
CA TYR A 491 19.85 8.44 -15.58
C TYR A 491 21.04 8.49 -14.63
N ARG A 492 21.60 9.69 -14.42
CA ARG A 492 22.85 9.93 -13.67
C ARG A 492 23.99 9.00 -14.08
N GLY A 493 24.07 8.64 -15.37
CA GLY A 493 25.12 7.80 -15.93
C GLY A 493 24.93 6.29 -15.73
N PHE A 494 23.76 5.84 -15.27
CA PHE A 494 23.45 4.40 -15.22
C PHE A 494 23.55 3.78 -16.63
N ASP A 495 24.37 2.74 -16.77
CA ASP A 495 24.68 2.08 -18.04
C ASP A 495 24.33 0.58 -18.04
N GLY A 496 23.53 0.15 -17.05
CA GLY A 496 23.24 -1.26 -16.80
C GLY A 496 24.21 -1.92 -15.82
N THR A 497 25.08 -1.16 -15.15
CA THR A 497 25.93 -1.66 -14.05
C THR A 497 25.48 -1.13 -12.69
N ASP A 498 25.59 -1.97 -11.67
CA ASP A 498 25.34 -1.57 -10.28
C ASP A 498 26.53 -0.77 -9.69
N SER A 499 26.40 -0.35 -8.43
CA SER A 499 27.44 0.42 -7.73
C SER A 499 28.78 -0.30 -7.57
N ASP A 500 28.82 -1.63 -7.74
CA ASP A 500 30.04 -2.44 -7.66
C ASP A 500 30.63 -2.74 -9.05
N GLY A 501 30.03 -2.19 -10.12
CA GLY A 501 30.42 -2.42 -11.51
C GLY A 501 29.94 -3.75 -12.08
N GLN A 502 29.03 -4.46 -11.40
CA GLN A 502 28.43 -5.67 -11.91
C GLN A 502 27.38 -5.32 -12.96
N LYS A 503 27.47 -5.93 -14.15
CA LYS A 503 26.38 -5.85 -15.13
C LYS A 503 25.14 -6.54 -14.59
N ILE A 504 24.03 -5.81 -14.61
CA ILE A 504 22.71 -6.30 -14.27
C ILE A 504 21.77 -6.15 -15.48
N TYR A 505 20.49 -6.42 -15.27
CA TYR A 505 19.45 -6.16 -16.27
C TYR A 505 19.17 -4.65 -16.43
N THR A 506 18.43 -4.30 -17.47
CA THR A 506 17.99 -2.92 -17.73
C THR A 506 16.46 -2.83 -17.66
N GLU A 507 15.92 -1.63 -17.85
CA GLU A 507 14.48 -1.44 -17.97
C GLU A 507 13.85 -2.25 -19.13
N HIS A 508 14.65 -2.74 -20.08
CA HIS A 508 14.20 -3.58 -21.18
C HIS A 508 13.88 -5.01 -20.73
N GLU A 509 14.75 -5.64 -19.94
CA GLU A 509 14.47 -6.95 -19.36
C GLU A 509 13.29 -6.87 -18.38
N VAL A 510 13.19 -5.81 -17.57
CA VAL A 510 12.03 -5.64 -16.66
C VAL A 510 10.72 -5.48 -17.44
N ARG A 511 10.71 -4.69 -18.53
CA ARG A 511 9.54 -4.63 -19.44
C ARG A 511 9.15 -6.02 -19.95
N ARG A 512 10.13 -6.82 -20.37
CA ARG A 512 9.91 -8.14 -20.99
C ARG A 512 9.47 -9.21 -19.99
N GLN A 513 10.15 -9.30 -18.85
CA GLN A 513 10.04 -10.41 -17.90
C GLN A 513 9.07 -10.10 -16.74
N THR A 514 9.01 -8.84 -16.29
CA THR A 514 8.12 -8.43 -15.20
C THR A 514 6.79 -7.90 -15.74
N LEU A 515 6.80 -6.80 -16.51
CA LEU A 515 5.55 -6.15 -16.97
C LEU A 515 4.74 -7.07 -17.88
N TRP A 516 5.29 -7.44 -19.04
CA TRP A 516 4.60 -8.35 -19.96
C TRP A 516 4.50 -9.77 -19.41
N GLY A 517 5.47 -10.24 -18.63
CA GLY A 517 5.37 -11.53 -17.93
C GLY A 517 4.15 -11.59 -17.01
N THR A 518 3.90 -10.55 -16.22
CA THR A 518 2.73 -10.50 -15.33
C THR A 518 1.43 -10.43 -16.12
N LEU A 519 1.33 -9.52 -17.09
CA LEU A 519 0.11 -9.33 -17.88
C LEU A 519 -0.26 -10.60 -18.67
N MET A 520 0.73 -11.27 -19.25
CA MET A 520 0.52 -12.50 -20.03
C MET A 520 0.33 -13.74 -19.15
N GLY A 521 0.72 -13.67 -17.87
CA GLY A 521 0.45 -14.69 -16.86
C GLY A 521 -0.99 -14.69 -16.36
N GLY A 522 -1.78 -13.64 -16.67
CA GLY A 522 -3.11 -13.42 -16.11
C GLY A 522 -3.12 -12.59 -14.82
N GLY A 523 -2.01 -11.91 -14.50
CA GLY A 523 -1.91 -11.03 -13.35
C GLY A 523 -2.60 -9.68 -13.57
N ALA A 524 -2.93 -9.01 -12.47
CA ALA A 524 -3.68 -7.76 -12.40
C ALA A 524 -2.82 -6.50 -12.58
N GLY A 525 -1.49 -6.64 -12.68
CA GLY A 525 -0.61 -5.50 -12.84
C GLY A 525 0.70 -5.62 -12.06
N VAL A 526 1.49 -4.56 -12.11
CA VAL A 526 2.81 -4.49 -11.46
C VAL A 526 2.96 -3.21 -10.63
N GLU A 527 3.76 -3.29 -9.58
CA GLU A 527 4.36 -2.12 -8.94
C GLU A 527 5.89 -2.31 -8.92
N TYR A 528 6.66 -1.22 -8.94
CA TYR A 528 8.10 -1.27 -9.04
C TYR A 528 8.78 -0.79 -7.75
N TYR A 529 9.37 -1.73 -7.03
CA TYR A 529 10.31 -1.54 -5.94
C TYR A 529 11.68 -1.08 -6.46
N PHE A 530 12.43 -0.25 -5.72
CA PHE A 530 13.75 0.24 -6.13
C PHE A 530 14.88 -0.29 -5.23
N GLY A 531 15.68 -1.21 -5.77
CA GLY A 531 16.72 -1.86 -4.97
C GLY A 531 17.82 -0.94 -4.42
N TYR A 532 18.39 -1.35 -3.29
CA TYR A 532 19.31 -0.56 -2.48
C TYR A 532 20.60 -0.11 -3.16
N LYS A 533 21.05 -0.81 -4.22
CA LYS A 533 22.28 -0.45 -4.94
C LYS A 533 22.09 0.67 -5.96
N PHE A 534 20.87 1.16 -6.16
CA PHE A 534 20.59 2.19 -7.17
C PHE A 534 20.40 3.59 -6.59
N ALA A 535 20.64 4.59 -7.43
CA ALA A 535 20.19 5.94 -7.16
C ALA A 535 18.66 5.96 -7.08
N GLU A 536 18.12 6.82 -6.22
CA GLU A 536 16.68 6.89 -5.94
C GLU A 536 16.14 5.51 -5.51
N ASN A 537 16.76 4.88 -4.51
CA ASN A 537 16.31 3.58 -3.98
C ASN A 537 15.07 3.71 -3.10
N ASP A 538 14.59 2.57 -2.61
CA ASP A 538 13.34 2.46 -1.85
C ASP A 538 13.27 3.29 -0.55
N LEU A 539 14.42 3.62 0.04
CA LEU A 539 14.45 4.47 1.23
C LEU A 539 14.62 5.95 0.88
N VAL A 540 15.46 6.28 -0.10
CA VAL A 540 15.89 7.67 -0.33
C VAL A 540 15.42 8.29 -1.65
N CYS A 541 14.50 7.65 -2.37
CA CYS A 541 13.93 8.22 -3.59
C CYS A 541 13.26 9.59 -3.32
N GLU A 542 13.63 10.56 -4.16
CA GLU A 542 13.16 11.94 -4.25
C GLU A 542 12.72 12.31 -5.68
N ASP A 543 13.19 11.60 -6.71
CA ASP A 543 12.81 11.81 -8.12
C ASP A 543 12.38 10.53 -8.84
N TRP A 544 11.07 10.40 -9.06
CA TRP A 544 10.51 9.31 -9.86
C TRP A 544 10.89 9.39 -11.35
N ARG A 545 11.48 10.49 -11.83
CA ARG A 545 12.03 10.57 -13.20
C ARG A 545 13.21 9.65 -13.44
N SER A 546 13.80 9.09 -12.40
CA SER A 546 14.81 8.04 -12.53
C SER A 546 14.33 6.82 -13.32
N ARG A 547 13.01 6.61 -13.42
CA ARG A 547 12.34 5.49 -14.11
C ARG A 547 11.33 5.95 -15.18
N ASN A 548 11.51 7.14 -15.75
CA ASN A 548 10.59 7.73 -16.74
C ASN A 548 10.23 6.82 -17.94
N ASN A 549 11.20 6.11 -18.54
CA ASN A 549 10.97 5.15 -19.61
C ASN A 549 10.23 3.92 -19.10
N SER A 550 10.55 3.46 -17.89
CA SER A 550 9.83 2.36 -17.24
C SER A 550 8.34 2.71 -17.05
N TRP A 551 8.03 3.92 -16.59
CA TRP A 551 6.66 4.44 -16.54
C TRP A 551 5.99 4.54 -17.90
N ARG A 552 6.75 4.96 -18.92
CA ARG A 552 6.27 4.97 -20.31
C ARG A 552 5.89 3.57 -20.78
N TYR A 553 6.67 2.53 -20.47
CA TYR A 553 6.32 1.15 -20.83
C TYR A 553 5.03 0.68 -20.14
N CYS A 554 4.85 1.01 -18.86
CA CYS A 554 3.61 0.77 -18.12
C CYS A 554 2.40 1.42 -18.82
N HIS A 555 2.52 2.71 -19.16
CA HIS A 555 1.49 3.43 -19.89
C HIS A 555 1.16 2.81 -21.25
N LEU A 556 2.17 2.39 -22.01
CA LEU A 556 1.97 1.75 -23.32
C LEU A 556 1.27 0.39 -23.19
N ALA A 557 1.55 -0.39 -22.14
CA ALA A 557 0.89 -1.67 -21.88
C ALA A 557 -0.58 -1.48 -21.48
N ILE A 558 -0.87 -0.59 -20.52
CA ILE A 558 -2.25 -0.26 -20.12
C ILE A 558 -3.02 0.33 -21.31
N GLY A 559 -2.40 1.27 -22.04
CA GLY A 559 -2.96 1.91 -23.22
C GLY A 559 -3.24 0.93 -24.37
N PHE A 560 -2.49 -0.18 -24.47
CA PHE A 560 -2.78 -1.24 -25.42
C PHE A 560 -4.12 -1.93 -25.11
N PHE A 561 -4.33 -2.39 -23.87
CA PHE A 561 -5.57 -3.06 -23.50
C PHE A 561 -6.78 -2.13 -23.61
N ASN A 562 -6.65 -0.87 -23.17
CA ASN A 562 -7.72 0.12 -23.24
C ASN A 562 -8.15 0.44 -24.68
N ARG A 563 -7.22 0.53 -25.64
CA ARG A 563 -7.53 0.94 -27.03
C ARG A 563 -7.97 -0.21 -27.94
N THR A 564 -7.56 -1.43 -27.65
CA THR A 564 -7.79 -2.59 -28.54
C THR A 564 -9.08 -3.35 -28.23
N GLY A 565 -9.72 -3.08 -27.08
CA GLY A 565 -10.94 -3.78 -26.65
C GLY A 565 -10.71 -5.26 -26.33
N ILE A 566 -9.48 -5.64 -25.98
CA ILE A 566 -9.16 -7.03 -25.61
C ILE A 566 -9.79 -7.34 -24.24
N PRO A 567 -10.61 -8.41 -24.13
CA PRO A 567 -11.30 -8.76 -22.90
C PRO A 567 -10.37 -9.54 -21.96
N TYR A 568 -9.29 -8.92 -21.49
CA TYR A 568 -8.27 -9.58 -20.67
C TYR A 568 -8.85 -10.24 -19.40
N TRP A 569 -9.97 -9.70 -18.88
CA TRP A 569 -10.70 -10.25 -17.74
C TRP A 569 -11.40 -11.59 -18.00
N GLU A 570 -11.49 -12.03 -19.27
CA GLU A 570 -12.01 -13.34 -19.69
C GLU A 570 -10.92 -14.24 -20.26
N MET A 571 -9.69 -13.76 -20.31
CA MET A 571 -8.56 -14.47 -20.89
C MET A 571 -7.77 -15.20 -19.80
N GLN A 572 -7.03 -16.22 -20.22
CA GLN A 572 -6.22 -17.05 -19.33
C GLN A 572 -4.86 -17.31 -19.98
N ASN A 573 -3.85 -17.60 -19.15
CA ASN A 573 -2.57 -18.07 -19.64
C ASN A 573 -2.73 -19.37 -20.45
N ARG A 574 -2.03 -19.43 -21.60
CA ARG A 574 -2.09 -20.52 -22.59
C ARG A 574 -0.72 -20.82 -23.22
N ASP A 575 0.37 -20.64 -22.49
CA ASP A 575 1.74 -20.83 -23.01
C ASP A 575 1.97 -22.19 -23.67
N ALA A 576 1.27 -23.23 -23.21
CA ALA A 576 1.32 -24.56 -23.81
C ALA A 576 0.94 -24.56 -25.30
N LEU A 577 0.05 -23.66 -25.76
CA LEU A 577 -0.34 -23.53 -27.18
C LEU A 577 0.80 -23.05 -28.07
N ILE A 578 1.81 -22.39 -27.50
CA ILE A 578 3.01 -22.00 -28.22
C ILE A 578 4.21 -22.85 -27.83
N GLY A 579 4.01 -23.98 -27.14
CA GLY A 579 5.08 -24.90 -26.75
C GLY A 579 5.92 -24.45 -25.55
N ASN A 580 5.48 -23.45 -24.77
CA ASN A 580 6.15 -23.05 -23.52
C ASN A 580 5.41 -23.64 -22.30
N LYS A 581 5.50 -24.96 -22.11
CA LYS A 581 4.86 -25.63 -20.95
C LYS A 581 5.57 -25.35 -19.62
N ALA A 582 6.80 -24.85 -19.68
CA ALA A 582 7.61 -24.54 -18.51
C ALA A 582 7.30 -23.15 -17.92
N HIS A 583 6.50 -22.33 -18.61
CA HIS A 583 6.24 -20.94 -18.24
C HIS A 583 7.54 -20.11 -18.12
N ASP A 584 8.53 -20.40 -18.96
CA ASP A 584 9.79 -19.65 -19.00
C ASP A 584 9.67 -18.36 -19.84
N ASN A 585 10.70 -17.53 -19.83
CA ASN A 585 10.69 -16.22 -20.51
C ASN A 585 10.95 -16.30 -22.03
N SER A 586 10.84 -17.47 -22.67
CA SER A 586 11.09 -17.59 -24.12
C SER A 586 9.99 -16.95 -24.96
N LYS A 587 8.73 -17.06 -24.51
CA LYS A 587 7.51 -16.56 -25.17
C LYS A 587 6.29 -16.79 -24.28
N TYR A 588 5.31 -15.90 -24.33
CA TYR A 588 4.08 -16.04 -23.55
C TYR A 588 2.84 -16.08 -24.45
N CYS A 589 1.82 -16.80 -24.00
CA CYS A 589 0.50 -16.79 -24.62
C CYS A 589 -0.60 -16.53 -23.59
N PHE A 590 -1.46 -15.58 -23.91
CA PHE A 590 -2.65 -15.24 -23.12
C PHE A 590 -3.84 -15.22 -24.06
N ALA A 591 -4.90 -15.98 -23.76
CA ALA A 591 -5.97 -16.17 -24.73
C ALA A 591 -7.35 -16.35 -24.11
N LYS A 592 -8.36 -15.91 -24.87
CA LYS A 592 -9.72 -16.40 -24.82
C LYS A 592 -9.85 -17.37 -26.00
N SER A 593 -9.78 -18.67 -25.71
CA SER A 593 -9.76 -19.73 -26.72
C SER A 593 -10.88 -19.55 -27.75
N ASN A 594 -10.57 -19.84 -29.02
CA ASN A 594 -11.48 -19.74 -30.17
C ASN A 594 -12.01 -18.31 -30.44
N GLY A 595 -11.36 -17.28 -29.87
CA GLY A 595 -11.72 -15.86 -30.04
C GLY A 595 -10.52 -14.95 -30.25
N VAL A 596 -9.66 -14.79 -29.24
CA VAL A 596 -8.48 -13.92 -29.31
C VAL A 596 -7.29 -14.55 -28.57
N TYR A 597 -6.13 -14.47 -29.20
CA TYR A 597 -4.86 -14.93 -28.66
C TYR A 597 -3.86 -13.78 -28.72
N LEU A 598 -3.15 -13.60 -27.63
CA LEU A 598 -1.98 -12.74 -27.53
C LEU A 598 -0.76 -13.64 -27.42
N VAL A 599 0.24 -13.40 -28.26
CA VAL A 599 1.53 -14.08 -28.22
C VAL A 599 2.61 -13.03 -28.08
N TYR A 600 3.22 -12.94 -26.90
CA TYR A 600 4.33 -12.04 -26.64
C TYR A 600 5.65 -12.77 -26.87
N LEU A 601 6.55 -12.18 -27.65
CA LEU A 601 7.87 -12.70 -27.96
C LEU A 601 8.92 -11.78 -27.32
N PRO A 602 9.39 -12.04 -26.08
CA PRO A 602 10.33 -11.19 -25.36
C PRO A 602 11.64 -10.90 -26.10
N TYR A 603 12.07 -11.79 -26.99
CA TYR A 603 13.32 -11.69 -27.75
C TYR A 603 13.10 -11.72 -29.27
N GLY A 604 11.88 -11.38 -29.70
CA GLY A 604 11.51 -11.32 -31.12
C GLY A 604 11.33 -12.68 -31.80
N GLY A 605 11.39 -12.64 -33.14
CA GLY A 605 11.32 -13.79 -34.02
C GLY A 605 9.90 -14.20 -34.38
N THR A 606 9.66 -15.50 -34.36
CA THR A 606 8.37 -16.12 -34.69
C THR A 606 8.09 -17.30 -33.76
N THR A 607 6.88 -17.83 -33.80
CA THR A 607 6.56 -19.09 -33.15
C THR A 607 5.42 -19.83 -33.85
N THR A 608 5.24 -21.10 -33.48
CA THR A 608 4.08 -21.89 -33.87
C THR A 608 3.02 -21.76 -32.80
N LEU A 609 1.79 -21.42 -33.18
CA LEU A 609 0.60 -21.40 -32.34
C LEU A 609 -0.28 -22.60 -32.70
N ASP A 610 -0.59 -23.42 -31.71
CA ASP A 610 -1.54 -24.53 -31.84
C ASP A 610 -2.98 -24.00 -31.80
N LEU A 611 -3.65 -24.03 -32.95
CA LEU A 611 -5.05 -23.69 -33.12
C LEU A 611 -5.88 -24.91 -33.53
N SER A 612 -5.41 -26.13 -33.25
CA SER A 612 -6.12 -27.38 -33.58
C SER A 612 -7.55 -27.42 -33.03
N GLU A 613 -7.78 -26.87 -31.84
CA GLU A 613 -9.10 -26.78 -31.20
C GLU A 613 -9.90 -25.51 -31.56
N ALA A 614 -9.30 -24.58 -32.31
CA ALA A 614 -9.96 -23.36 -32.76
C ALA A 614 -10.51 -23.52 -34.17
N SER A 615 -11.53 -22.73 -34.52
CA SER A 615 -12.18 -22.76 -35.83
C SER A 615 -12.30 -21.37 -36.42
N GLY A 616 -12.41 -21.30 -37.75
CA GLY A 616 -12.53 -20.06 -38.49
C GLY A 616 -11.19 -19.43 -38.86
N THR A 617 -11.28 -18.24 -39.45
CA THR A 617 -10.13 -17.43 -39.86
C THR A 617 -9.80 -16.42 -38.78
N PHE A 618 -8.51 -16.18 -38.57
CA PHE A 618 -8.01 -15.18 -37.63
C PHE A 618 -7.16 -14.17 -38.37
N GLU A 619 -7.39 -12.89 -38.07
CA GLU A 619 -6.53 -11.78 -38.43
C GLU A 619 -5.32 -11.72 -37.50
N ILE A 620 -4.15 -11.42 -38.05
CA ILE A 620 -2.91 -11.26 -37.31
C ILE A 620 -2.42 -9.82 -37.40
N ARG A 621 -2.14 -9.22 -36.25
CA ARG A 621 -1.53 -7.89 -36.13
C ARG A 621 -0.42 -7.88 -35.08
N TRP A 622 0.48 -6.92 -35.20
CA TRP A 622 1.63 -6.78 -34.32
C TRP A 622 1.61 -5.43 -33.60
N TYR A 623 1.91 -5.44 -32.30
CA TYR A 623 2.06 -4.24 -31.48
C TYR A 623 3.49 -4.14 -30.97
N ASN A 624 4.08 -2.94 -31.10
CA ASN A 624 5.43 -2.66 -30.62
C ASN A 624 5.36 -2.19 -29.15
N PRO A 625 5.76 -3.01 -28.17
CA PRO A 625 5.71 -2.65 -26.75
C PRO A 625 6.71 -1.55 -26.35
N ARG A 626 7.73 -1.25 -27.16
CA ARG A 626 8.77 -0.25 -26.87
C ARG A 626 8.30 1.17 -27.17
N VAL A 627 7.49 1.34 -28.21
CA VAL A 627 7.07 2.67 -28.71
C VAL A 627 5.55 2.84 -28.78
N GLY A 628 4.79 1.75 -28.77
CA GLY A 628 3.35 1.73 -28.97
C GLY A 628 2.94 2.03 -30.41
N GLY A 629 1.88 2.83 -30.55
CA GLY A 629 1.28 3.17 -31.85
C GLY A 629 0.21 2.19 -32.32
N ASP A 630 -0.12 2.28 -33.60
CA ASP A 630 -1.14 1.45 -34.24
C ASP A 630 -0.68 0.01 -34.43
N LEU A 631 -1.66 -0.88 -34.57
CA LEU A 631 -1.43 -2.28 -34.89
C LEU A 631 -0.90 -2.44 -36.32
N GLN A 632 0.16 -3.21 -36.49
CA GLN A 632 0.89 -3.35 -37.75
C GLN A 632 0.69 -4.71 -38.41
N VAL A 633 0.89 -4.78 -39.72
CA VAL A 633 0.84 -6.02 -40.50
C VAL A 633 2.21 -6.68 -40.50
N GLY A 634 2.30 -7.95 -40.11
CA GLY A 634 3.53 -8.74 -40.23
C GLY A 634 3.62 -9.47 -41.57
N SER A 635 4.52 -10.45 -41.67
CA SER A 635 4.67 -11.27 -42.89
C SER A 635 3.48 -12.20 -43.16
N VAL A 636 2.68 -12.50 -42.14
CA VAL A 636 1.43 -13.26 -42.24
C VAL A 636 0.27 -12.39 -41.74
N PRO A 637 -0.70 -12.02 -42.60
CA PRO A 637 -1.82 -11.15 -42.20
C PRO A 637 -3.03 -11.92 -41.65
N SER A 638 -3.14 -13.21 -41.95
CA SER A 638 -4.24 -14.06 -41.49
C SER A 638 -3.84 -15.54 -41.48
N LEU A 639 -4.53 -16.33 -40.65
CA LEU A 639 -4.34 -17.77 -40.53
C LEU A 639 -5.71 -18.47 -40.34
N ASN A 640 -5.74 -19.78 -40.54
CA ASN A 640 -6.93 -20.60 -40.29
C ASN A 640 -6.72 -21.49 -39.07
N GLY A 641 -7.75 -21.61 -38.23
CA GLY A 641 -7.81 -22.60 -37.15
C GLY A 641 -7.89 -24.04 -37.68
N GLY A 642 -7.88 -25.00 -36.76
CA GLY A 642 -7.93 -26.44 -37.04
C GLY A 642 -6.55 -27.09 -37.17
N GLN A 643 -5.46 -26.34 -36.99
CA GLN A 643 -4.09 -26.86 -37.07
C GLN A 643 -3.10 -25.98 -36.30
N ALA A 644 -1.88 -26.49 -36.10
CA ALA A 644 -0.76 -25.67 -35.67
C ALA A 644 -0.25 -24.81 -36.83
N VAL A 645 -0.05 -23.52 -36.58
CA VAL A 645 0.30 -22.53 -37.62
C VAL A 645 1.44 -21.62 -37.16
N SER A 646 2.30 -21.21 -38.09
CA SER A 646 3.28 -20.15 -37.82
C SER A 646 2.58 -18.80 -37.77
N ILE A 647 2.90 -17.96 -36.78
CA ILE A 647 2.35 -16.60 -36.67
C ILE A 647 3.08 -15.59 -37.57
N GLY A 648 4.09 -16.03 -38.32
CA GLY A 648 4.94 -15.15 -39.12
C GLY A 648 5.90 -14.31 -38.27
N THR A 649 6.47 -13.28 -38.88
CA THR A 649 7.45 -12.36 -38.28
C THR A 649 6.85 -10.96 -38.13
N PRO A 650 7.31 -10.16 -37.14
CA PRO A 650 6.92 -8.76 -37.01
C PRO A 650 7.39 -7.93 -38.23
N PRO A 651 6.83 -6.72 -38.43
CA PRO A 651 7.14 -5.87 -39.59
C PRO A 651 8.59 -5.37 -39.64
N THR A 652 9.20 -5.11 -38.48
CA THR A 652 10.55 -4.57 -38.35
C THR A 652 11.21 -5.07 -37.06
N GLU A 653 12.53 -4.90 -36.92
CA GLU A 653 13.29 -5.22 -35.70
C GLU A 653 12.91 -6.59 -35.13
N ASP A 654 13.02 -7.63 -35.96
CA ASP A 654 12.54 -8.98 -35.63
C ASP A 654 13.36 -9.68 -34.55
N LYS A 655 14.39 -9.05 -34.01
CA LYS A 655 15.16 -9.52 -32.84
C LYS A 655 14.79 -8.80 -31.55
N GLU A 656 13.86 -7.86 -31.61
CA GLU A 656 13.35 -7.12 -30.46
C GLU A 656 11.96 -7.61 -30.05
N ASP A 657 11.48 -7.21 -28.88
CA ASP A 657 10.23 -7.73 -28.31
C ASP A 657 8.98 -7.31 -29.09
N TRP A 658 8.05 -8.23 -29.35
CA TRP A 658 6.80 -7.89 -30.03
C TRP A 658 5.62 -8.64 -29.43
N LEU A 659 4.45 -7.99 -29.44
CA LEU A 659 3.18 -8.64 -29.13
C LEU A 659 2.43 -8.92 -30.44
N CYS A 660 2.14 -10.19 -30.70
CA CYS A 660 1.29 -10.62 -31.79
C CYS A 660 -0.14 -10.81 -31.28
N ILE A 661 -1.10 -10.21 -31.98
CA ILE A 661 -2.54 -10.28 -31.71
C ILE A 661 -3.15 -11.12 -32.82
N ILE A 662 -3.73 -12.26 -32.46
CA ILE A 662 -4.44 -13.17 -33.36
C ILE A 662 -5.91 -13.16 -32.96
N ARG A 663 -6.76 -12.51 -33.76
CA ARG A 663 -8.18 -12.28 -33.45
C ARG A 663 -9.07 -12.92 -34.51
N ARG A 664 -10.07 -13.69 -34.09
CA ARG A 664 -11.05 -14.28 -35.00
C ARG A 664 -11.77 -13.17 -35.78
N SER A 665 -11.81 -13.33 -37.09
CA SER A 665 -12.50 -12.41 -38.01
C SER A 665 -14.01 -12.49 -37.93
#